data_AF-A0A6A1VDU3-F1
#
_entry.id   AF-A0A6A1VDU3-F1
#
_cell.length_a   1.000
_cell.length_b   1.000
_cell.length_c   1.000
_cell.angle_alpha   90.00
_cell.angle_beta   90.00
_cell.angle_gamma   90.00
#
_symmetry.space_group_name_H-M   'P 1'
#
loop_
_entity.id
_entity.type
_entity.pdbx_description
1 polymer ?
#
loop_
_entity_poly.entity_id
_entity_poly.type
_entity_poly.pdbx_seq_one_letter_code
_entity_poly.pdbx_strand_id
1 'polypeptide(L)'
;MEMAKEHIEEIRRTKFSIGGEPNPLTEDLHQAVKNLSAELYAKDVHFLMELIQVYGSAGSLPTTTVVLPLKADKVKPVKQQLSSIHPEVLLFLTKIKRLSVKERNQDPRTNTVSAIAITSETNFVTRKNIDAESYTLHLSAEEKEKGSENECSYYMWKQKFPVRQENKVERRMDAEELSITLAFPIQERLHRGTSSPGLYAFLPTEMVTNFPFLIQADFLLASSRETILLDSKWNLGILACVPTAFINAFVSLVKDSENVPVFSLAPMLRFIPVNSSSYRELNSVRESIKAKLVEEDIIPSESYSQQKFFHKPREVGRLMPAFWNILGSARKQGVSLHNLSSHGKYILSSSFDKQEYDHILSFLGVEPVNDGWYAKCIQGSNLVSGVSEDVYLDILLFLADNWSKFDCTNIRNISLVKYVGLDGAAYLCSINECTKRNGDKTVSLSRYSRDETHKKLSACSQRRATLLQWLQDHVKVGVLDVYVYAVHLTNSINVDRKLAIAFVHFLYHSLVKDHLSKGNVDYLCGIMPLVDKYGKLSTQRKVVLVPASESKWVGLIGSNPWRGEGYVELGEEYLHPGHFAGLFTSAGQLLEFLKTHVAASDIPYVSPPNAAIPAVSAPLTSQNALLLLDWIQKLNYRRSCIPERFLNCIKEGSWLKITSNGCSGYRPPSRSFMLGSSLGNILQSGSVLVDIPIIDESFYGKK
;
A
#
# COMPACT_ATOMS: atom_id res chain seq x y z
N MET A 1 104.30 -2.54 -25.03
CA MET A 1 103.16 -1.91 -24.31
C MET A 1 102.02 -1.60 -25.27
N GLU A 2 102.31 -1.18 -26.52
CA GLU A 2 101.33 -0.99 -27.61
C GLU A 2 100.31 -2.12 -27.79
N MET A 3 100.75 -3.38 -27.89
CA MET A 3 99.86 -4.50 -28.23
C MET A 3 98.77 -4.76 -27.17
N ALA A 4 99.07 -4.53 -25.90
CA ALA A 4 98.09 -4.65 -24.81
C ALA A 4 97.11 -3.47 -24.83
N LYS A 5 97.57 -2.29 -25.24
CA LYS A 5 96.75 -1.08 -25.37
C LYS A 5 95.77 -1.20 -26.54
N GLU A 6 96.24 -1.70 -27.68
CA GLU A 6 95.38 -1.99 -28.84
C GLU A 6 94.34 -3.06 -28.52
N HIS A 7 94.71 -4.12 -27.80
CA HIS A 7 93.77 -5.14 -27.38
C HIS A 7 92.70 -4.61 -26.42
N ILE A 8 93.07 -3.72 -25.50
CA ILE A 8 92.12 -3.04 -24.61
C ILE A 8 91.17 -2.14 -25.40
N GLU A 9 91.68 -1.37 -26.37
CA GLU A 9 90.84 -0.49 -27.20
C GLU A 9 89.95 -1.28 -28.17
N GLU A 10 90.40 -2.46 -28.64
CA GLU A 10 89.57 -3.39 -29.39
C GLU A 10 88.43 -3.93 -28.53
N ILE A 11 88.68 -4.35 -27.29
CA ILE A 11 87.64 -4.79 -26.35
C ILE A 11 86.66 -3.65 -26.02
N ARG A 12 87.16 -2.44 -25.78
CA ARG A 12 86.32 -1.26 -25.47
C ARG A 12 85.36 -0.91 -26.61
N ARG A 13 85.82 -1.03 -27.85
CA ARG A 13 85.02 -0.74 -29.05
C ARG A 13 84.09 -1.89 -29.45
N THR A 14 84.54 -3.14 -29.35
CA THR A 14 83.77 -4.32 -29.82
C THR A 14 82.78 -4.86 -28.79
N LYS A 15 83.13 -4.89 -27.49
CA LYS A 15 82.25 -5.41 -26.44
C LYS A 15 81.41 -4.36 -25.74
N PHE A 16 81.91 -3.13 -25.63
CA PHE A 16 81.28 -2.08 -24.82
C PHE A 16 80.87 -0.84 -25.62
N SER A 17 81.14 -0.81 -26.93
CA SER A 17 80.80 0.31 -27.84
C SER A 17 81.28 1.69 -27.36
N ILE A 18 82.32 1.75 -26.53
CA ILE A 18 82.87 2.99 -25.99
C ILE A 18 83.75 3.63 -27.08
N GLY A 19 83.36 4.81 -27.58
CA GLY A 19 84.08 5.56 -28.63
C GLY A 19 83.63 5.29 -30.08
N GLY A 20 82.56 4.52 -30.30
CA GLY A 20 81.90 4.35 -31.61
C GLY A 20 80.59 5.17 -31.72
N GLU A 21 79.93 5.11 -32.87
CA GLU A 21 78.62 5.78 -33.05
C GLU A 21 77.56 5.22 -32.07
N PRO A 22 76.73 6.09 -31.48
CA PRO A 22 75.77 5.70 -30.46
C PRO A 22 74.74 4.72 -31.03
N ASN A 23 74.68 3.52 -30.46
CA ASN A 23 73.72 2.51 -30.84
C ASN A 23 72.38 2.79 -30.11
N PRO A 24 71.31 3.20 -30.82
CA PRO A 24 70.02 3.52 -30.21
C PRO A 24 69.40 2.30 -29.48
N LEU A 25 69.74 1.08 -29.91
CA LEU A 25 69.30 -0.15 -29.24
C LEU A 25 69.89 -0.31 -27.84
N THR A 26 71.06 0.28 -27.54
CA THR A 26 71.67 0.18 -26.21
C THR A 26 70.94 1.07 -25.20
N GLU A 27 70.46 2.22 -25.64
CA GLU A 27 69.62 3.11 -24.84
C GLU A 27 68.22 2.52 -24.63
N ASP A 28 67.64 1.93 -25.67
CA ASP A 28 66.41 1.16 -25.58
C ASP A 28 66.56 -0.08 -24.68
N LEU A 29 67.70 -0.78 -24.71
CA LEU A 29 67.98 -1.92 -23.84
C LEU A 29 68.21 -1.47 -22.40
N HIS A 30 68.91 -0.35 -22.16
CA HIS A 30 69.05 0.23 -20.83
C HIS A 30 67.70 0.67 -20.27
N GLN A 31 66.86 1.29 -21.09
CA GLN A 31 65.52 1.72 -20.70
C GLN A 31 64.60 0.51 -20.52
N ALA A 32 64.73 -0.53 -21.34
CA ALA A 32 64.03 -1.79 -21.17
C ALA A 32 64.46 -2.49 -19.88
N VAL A 33 65.75 -2.57 -19.56
CA VAL A 33 66.25 -3.15 -18.30
C VAL A 33 65.87 -2.28 -17.09
N LYS A 34 65.84 -0.96 -17.23
CA LYS A 34 65.37 -0.03 -16.18
C LYS A 34 63.86 -0.15 -15.94
N ASN A 35 63.08 -0.32 -16.99
CA ASN A 35 61.64 -0.59 -16.91
C ASN A 35 61.37 -2.01 -16.38
N LEU A 36 62.15 -3.01 -16.82
CA LEU A 36 62.04 -4.40 -16.36
C LEU A 36 62.42 -4.51 -14.88
N SER A 37 63.47 -3.81 -14.43
CA SER A 37 63.85 -3.76 -13.02
C SER A 37 62.83 -2.99 -12.18
N ALA A 38 62.30 -1.87 -12.67
CA ALA A 38 61.22 -1.16 -12.02
C ALA A 38 59.95 -2.04 -11.90
N GLU A 39 59.62 -2.83 -12.93
CA GLU A 39 58.46 -3.75 -12.92
C GLU A 39 58.71 -5.05 -12.13
N LEU A 40 59.94 -5.60 -12.18
CA LEU A 40 60.36 -6.75 -11.37
C LEU A 40 60.25 -6.38 -9.88
N TYR A 41 60.68 -5.19 -9.47
CA TYR A 41 60.62 -4.77 -8.07
C TYR A 41 59.30 -4.10 -7.66
N ALA A 42 58.40 -3.78 -8.60
CA ALA A 42 57.10 -3.16 -8.31
C ALA A 42 55.97 -4.16 -7.99
N LYS A 43 56.13 -5.45 -8.30
CA LYS A 43 55.12 -6.48 -8.00
C LYS A 43 55.57 -7.33 -6.82
N ASP A 44 54.71 -7.43 -5.80
CA ASP A 44 54.88 -8.31 -4.63
C ASP A 44 55.25 -9.76 -4.99
N VAL A 45 54.91 -10.19 -6.21
CA VAL A 45 55.23 -11.50 -6.79
C VAL A 45 56.74 -11.77 -6.89
N HIS A 46 57.58 -10.75 -7.17
CA HIS A 46 59.03 -10.96 -7.29
C HIS A 46 59.71 -11.06 -5.92
N PHE A 47 59.27 -10.25 -4.94
CA PHE A 47 59.68 -10.43 -3.55
C PHE A 47 59.24 -11.80 -3.01
N LEU A 48 58.06 -12.29 -3.40
CA LEU A 48 57.58 -13.63 -3.08
C LEU A 48 58.44 -14.72 -3.73
N MET A 49 58.85 -14.54 -4.99
CA MET A 49 59.72 -15.48 -5.70
C MET A 49 61.15 -15.49 -5.14
N GLU A 50 61.72 -14.33 -4.79
CA GLU A 50 63.00 -14.26 -4.05
C GLU A 50 62.89 -14.92 -2.68
N LEU A 51 61.79 -14.71 -1.94
CA LEU A 51 61.54 -15.41 -0.68
C LEU A 51 61.45 -16.93 -0.88
N ILE A 52 60.75 -17.40 -1.91
CA ILE A 52 60.63 -18.83 -2.23
C ILE A 52 61.97 -19.41 -2.69
N GLN A 53 62.79 -18.62 -3.38
CA GLN A 53 64.12 -19.03 -3.88
C GLN A 53 65.19 -19.03 -2.78
N VAL A 54 65.09 -18.13 -1.79
CA VAL A 54 65.99 -18.05 -0.63
C VAL A 54 65.60 -19.04 0.48
N TYR A 55 64.31 -19.28 0.70
CA TYR A 55 63.82 -20.13 1.80
C TYR A 55 63.29 -21.51 1.35
N GLY A 56 63.25 -21.77 0.05
CA GLY A 56 62.73 -23.02 -0.52
C GLY A 56 61.20 -23.15 -0.45
N SER A 57 60.65 -24.22 -1.01
CA SER A 57 59.22 -24.58 -1.01
C SER A 57 58.66 -24.99 0.37
N ALA A 58 59.43 -24.83 1.44
CA ALA A 58 58.93 -25.00 2.80
C ALA A 58 58.07 -23.78 3.16
N GLY A 59 56.74 -23.98 3.23
CA GLY A 59 55.71 -22.96 3.40
C GLY A 59 55.69 -22.19 4.73
N SER A 60 56.85 -21.84 5.31
CA SER A 60 56.94 -20.94 6.46
C SER A 60 57.50 -19.58 6.05
N LEU A 61 56.69 -18.53 6.18
CA LEU A 61 57.12 -17.14 6.09
C LEU A 61 58.37 -16.90 6.98
N PRO A 62 59.31 -16.01 6.59
CA PRO A 62 60.45 -15.67 7.43
C PRO A 62 59.95 -15.24 8.81
N THR A 63 60.26 -16.06 9.82
CA THR A 63 59.68 -15.94 11.16
C THR A 63 60.74 -15.44 12.13
N THR A 64 60.70 -14.16 12.49
CA THR A 64 61.48 -13.65 13.63
C THR A 64 60.83 -14.15 14.92
N THR A 65 61.55 -14.98 15.68
CA THR A 65 61.05 -15.53 16.95
C THR A 65 61.69 -14.78 18.11
N VAL A 66 60.87 -14.10 18.92
CA VAL A 66 61.30 -13.48 20.18
C VAL A 66 60.97 -14.43 21.33
N VAL A 67 61.99 -14.92 22.03
CA VAL A 67 61.81 -15.76 23.22
C VAL A 67 61.79 -14.87 24.46
N LEU A 68 60.69 -14.91 25.21
CA LEU A 68 60.54 -14.17 26.46
C LEU A 68 60.75 -15.13 27.64
N PRO A 69 61.91 -15.09 28.33
CA PRO A 69 62.11 -15.87 29.54
C PRO A 69 61.34 -15.21 30.70
N LEU A 70 60.23 -15.83 31.10
CA LEU A 70 59.35 -15.33 32.16
C LEU A 70 59.51 -16.14 33.44
N LYS A 71 59.45 -15.46 34.59
CA LYS A 71 59.25 -16.14 35.89
C LYS A 71 57.85 -16.75 35.93
N ALA A 72 57.67 -17.86 36.67
CA ALA A 72 56.42 -18.61 36.72
C ALA A 72 55.20 -17.75 37.10
N ASP A 73 55.37 -16.77 38.00
CA ASP A 73 54.33 -15.82 38.42
C ASP A 73 53.95 -14.79 37.33
N LYS A 74 54.84 -14.54 36.36
CA LYS A 74 54.64 -13.58 35.26
C LYS A 74 54.10 -14.20 33.97
N VAL A 75 54.11 -15.54 33.85
CA VAL A 75 53.60 -16.23 32.65
C VAL A 75 52.13 -15.89 32.39
N LYS A 76 51.26 -16.00 33.41
CA LYS A 76 49.82 -15.73 33.24
C LYS A 76 49.53 -14.25 32.89
N PRO A 77 50.06 -13.24 33.62
CA PRO A 77 49.83 -11.83 33.28
C PRO A 77 50.34 -11.44 31.88
N VAL A 78 51.56 -11.86 31.52
CA VAL A 78 52.14 -11.53 30.20
C VAL A 78 51.39 -12.23 29.08
N LYS A 79 50.95 -13.48 29.29
CA LYS A 79 50.08 -14.17 28.34
C LYS A 79 48.78 -13.38 28.13
N GLN A 80 48.14 -12.93 29.19
CA GLN A 80 46.92 -12.13 29.10
C GLN A 80 47.15 -10.82 28.32
N GLN A 81 48.27 -10.12 28.57
CA GLN A 81 48.62 -8.89 27.85
C GLN A 81 48.95 -9.11 26.36
N LEU A 82 49.68 -10.17 26.03
CA LEU A 82 50.02 -10.49 24.64
C LEU A 82 48.80 -11.01 23.87
N SER A 83 47.89 -11.71 24.55
CA SER A 83 46.62 -12.14 23.96
C SER A 83 45.64 -10.97 23.79
N SER A 84 45.76 -9.88 24.56
CA SER A 84 44.94 -8.68 24.43
C SER A 84 45.41 -7.70 23.34
N ILE A 85 46.44 -8.03 22.56
CA ILE A 85 46.86 -7.20 21.42
C ILE A 85 45.71 -7.12 20.41
N HIS A 86 45.33 -5.90 20.04
CA HIS A 86 44.25 -5.68 19.08
C HIS A 86 44.65 -6.22 17.69
N PRO A 87 43.80 -7.01 17.01
CA PRO A 87 44.10 -7.58 15.69
C PRO A 87 44.51 -6.53 14.64
N GLU A 88 43.91 -5.34 14.71
CA GLU A 88 44.15 -4.24 13.78
C GLU A 88 45.56 -3.64 13.83
N VAL A 89 46.42 -4.07 14.78
CA VAL A 89 47.82 -3.64 14.83
C VAL A 89 48.58 -3.92 13.54
N LEU A 90 48.18 -4.94 12.77
CA LEU A 90 48.83 -5.30 11.51
C LEU A 90 48.43 -4.44 10.31
N LEU A 91 47.30 -3.71 10.37
CA LEU A 91 46.71 -3.04 9.20
C LEU A 91 47.64 -2.05 8.51
N PHE A 92 48.52 -1.39 9.29
CA PHE A 92 49.40 -0.35 8.80
C PHE A 92 50.89 -0.74 8.83
N LEU A 93 51.19 -2.01 9.11
CA LEU A 93 52.54 -2.54 9.08
C LEU A 93 52.86 -3.08 7.69
N THR A 94 53.93 -2.58 7.09
CA THR A 94 54.29 -2.95 5.71
C THR A 94 54.95 -4.32 5.61
N LYS A 95 55.78 -4.68 6.60
CA LYS A 95 56.61 -5.91 6.58
C LYS A 95 56.06 -7.07 7.40
N ILE A 96 55.25 -6.78 8.42
CA ILE A 96 54.74 -7.81 9.34
C ILE A 96 53.32 -8.17 8.91
N LYS A 97 53.16 -9.37 8.34
CA LYS A 97 51.86 -9.89 7.89
C LYS A 97 51.22 -10.88 8.87
N ARG A 98 51.99 -11.42 9.81
CA ARG A 98 51.50 -12.36 10.83
C ARG A 98 52.18 -12.12 12.16
N LEU A 99 51.39 -12.08 13.23
CA LEU A 99 51.84 -12.06 14.62
C LEU A 99 51.23 -13.25 15.34
N SER A 100 52.05 -14.09 15.96
CA SER A 100 51.55 -15.24 16.73
C SER A 100 52.24 -15.35 18.08
N VAL A 101 51.46 -15.56 19.14
CA VAL A 101 51.94 -15.81 20.49
C VAL A 101 51.73 -17.28 20.78
N LYS A 102 52.81 -18.00 21.14
CA LYS A 102 52.79 -19.44 21.41
C LYS A 102 53.37 -19.72 22.78
N GLU A 103 52.62 -20.45 23.61
CA GLU A 103 53.16 -21.07 24.82
C GLU A 103 53.81 -22.40 24.44
N ARG A 104 55.05 -22.64 24.91
CA ARG A 104 55.78 -23.88 24.63
C ARG A 104 55.63 -24.83 25.83
N ASN A 105 54.66 -25.75 25.72
CA ASN A 105 54.42 -26.80 26.70
C ASN A 105 55.16 -28.10 26.29
N GLN A 106 55.31 -29.03 27.23
CA GLN A 106 55.91 -30.35 26.97
C GLN A 106 55.08 -31.17 25.97
N ASP A 107 53.75 -30.98 25.92
CA ASP A 107 52.88 -31.54 24.89
C ASP A 107 52.61 -30.50 23.77
N PRO A 108 53.09 -30.74 22.53
CA PRO A 108 52.87 -29.86 21.37
C PRO A 108 51.40 -29.57 21.07
N ARG A 109 50.47 -30.46 21.44
CA ARG A 109 49.02 -30.31 21.19
C ARG A 109 48.34 -29.32 22.15
N THR A 110 48.99 -28.99 23.25
CA THR A 110 48.47 -28.05 24.27
C THR A 110 49.01 -26.63 24.12
N ASN A 111 49.88 -26.40 23.12
CA ASN A 111 50.41 -25.07 22.82
C ASN A 111 49.26 -24.17 22.38
N THR A 112 48.88 -23.25 23.26
CA THR A 112 47.89 -22.24 22.92
C THR A 112 48.54 -21.24 21.97
N VAL A 113 47.97 -21.11 20.77
CA VAL A 113 48.37 -20.10 19.78
C VAL A 113 47.27 -19.06 19.72
N SER A 114 47.60 -17.79 19.99
CA SER A 114 46.79 -16.67 19.51
C SER A 114 47.52 -16.08 18.32
N ALA A 115 46.94 -16.19 17.12
CA ALA A 115 47.52 -15.68 15.89
C ALA A 115 46.62 -14.61 15.28
N ILE A 116 47.25 -13.55 14.79
CA ILE A 116 46.65 -12.50 13.97
C ILE A 116 47.40 -12.53 12.64
N ALA A 117 46.70 -12.57 11.52
CA ALA A 117 47.32 -12.66 10.21
C ALA A 117 46.53 -11.88 9.15
N ILE A 118 47.26 -11.22 8.26
CA ILE A 118 46.73 -10.74 6.98
C ILE A 118 46.68 -11.96 6.05
N THR A 119 45.48 -12.41 5.70
CA THR A 119 45.26 -13.61 4.89
C THR A 119 45.44 -13.32 3.40
N SER A 120 45.00 -12.15 2.94
CA SER A 120 45.16 -11.70 1.57
C SER A 120 44.98 -10.19 1.42
N GLU A 121 45.53 -9.66 0.33
CA GLU A 121 45.33 -8.28 -0.13
C GLU A 121 44.87 -8.32 -1.58
N THR A 122 43.75 -7.68 -1.89
CA THR A 122 43.09 -7.77 -3.20
C THR A 122 42.62 -6.40 -3.69
N ASN A 123 42.16 -6.30 -4.94
CA ASN A 123 41.52 -5.11 -5.52
C ASN A 123 42.37 -3.83 -5.47
N PHE A 124 43.66 -3.95 -5.76
CA PHE A 124 44.56 -2.81 -5.85
C PHE A 124 44.20 -1.89 -7.01
N VAL A 125 43.98 -0.61 -6.70
CA VAL A 125 43.69 0.45 -7.69
C VAL A 125 44.50 1.70 -7.35
N THR A 126 45.23 2.21 -8.33
CA THR A 126 46.00 3.46 -8.20
C THR A 126 45.37 4.56 -9.04
N ARG A 127 45.16 5.73 -8.42
CA ARG A 127 44.54 6.93 -9.02
C ARG A 127 45.57 8.07 -9.02
N LYS A 128 46.25 8.23 -10.15
CA LYS A 128 47.34 9.22 -10.32
C LYS A 128 46.86 10.68 -10.30
N ASN A 129 45.59 10.94 -10.60
CA ASN A 129 45.04 12.30 -10.63
C ASN A 129 44.93 12.94 -9.24
N ILE A 130 44.86 12.14 -8.18
CA ILE A 130 44.68 12.58 -6.79
C ILE A 130 45.72 11.97 -5.84
N ASP A 131 46.77 11.36 -6.39
CA ASP A 131 47.83 10.63 -5.68
C ASP A 131 47.29 9.70 -4.59
N ALA A 132 46.34 8.85 -4.99
CA ALA A 132 45.67 7.90 -4.09
C ALA A 132 45.77 6.45 -4.56
N GLU A 133 45.80 5.53 -3.60
CA GLU A 133 45.84 4.08 -3.76
C GLU A 133 44.73 3.47 -2.89
N SER A 134 44.02 2.47 -3.42
CA SER A 134 43.02 1.72 -2.66
C SER A 134 43.20 0.21 -2.82
N TYR A 135 42.95 -0.55 -1.76
CA TYR A 135 43.03 -2.01 -1.76
C TYR A 135 42.18 -2.61 -0.62
N THR A 136 41.82 -3.88 -0.73
CA THR A 136 41.08 -4.61 0.32
C THR A 136 42.03 -5.55 1.04
N LEU A 137 42.08 -5.47 2.37
CA LEU A 137 42.92 -6.29 3.24
C LEU A 137 42.04 -7.20 4.08
N HIS A 138 42.31 -8.51 4.06
CA HIS A 138 41.61 -9.50 4.87
C HIS A 138 42.42 -9.85 6.11
N LEU A 139 41.88 -9.54 7.29
CA LEU A 139 42.52 -9.73 8.59
C LEU A 139 41.82 -10.84 9.35
N SER A 140 42.57 -11.85 9.78
CA SER A 140 42.06 -12.93 10.62
C SER A 140 42.67 -12.91 12.01
N ALA A 141 41.88 -13.32 13.00
CA ALA A 141 42.31 -13.55 14.38
C ALA A 141 41.81 -14.94 14.84
N GLU A 142 42.73 -15.82 15.20
CA GLU A 142 42.37 -17.13 15.78
C GLU A 142 41.96 -16.95 17.25
N GLU A 143 40.68 -17.22 17.55
CA GLU A 143 40.10 -17.17 18.90
C GLU A 143 39.55 -18.53 19.35
N LYS A 144 39.52 -18.75 20.68
CA LYS A 144 39.05 -20.01 21.28
C LYS A 144 37.52 -20.04 21.48
N GLU A 145 36.81 -18.94 21.28
CA GLU A 145 35.38 -18.87 21.52
C GLU A 145 34.60 -19.35 20.29
N LYS A 146 33.73 -20.35 20.49
CA LYS A 146 32.86 -20.89 19.44
C LYS A 146 31.75 -19.87 19.15
N GLY A 147 31.91 -19.06 18.11
CA GLY A 147 30.81 -18.26 17.55
C GLY A 147 31.17 -16.91 16.91
N SER A 148 32.39 -16.40 17.09
CA SER A 148 32.83 -15.14 16.44
C SER A 148 33.29 -15.37 15.00
N GLU A 149 32.94 -14.45 14.09
CA GLU A 149 33.60 -14.36 12.79
C GLU A 149 35.10 -14.06 13.03
N ASN A 150 35.96 -15.00 12.66
CA ASN A 150 37.40 -14.90 12.90
C ASN A 150 38.13 -14.05 11.85
N GLU A 151 37.40 -13.39 10.94
CA GLU A 151 37.96 -12.63 9.83
C GLU A 151 37.16 -11.35 9.57
N CYS A 152 37.87 -10.24 9.39
CA CYS A 152 37.32 -8.94 9.02
C CYS A 152 38.12 -8.37 7.85
N SER A 153 37.42 -7.86 6.85
CA SER A 153 38.00 -7.23 5.67
C SER A 153 37.99 -5.71 5.84
N TYR A 154 39.06 -5.06 5.42
CA TYR A 154 39.21 -3.61 5.50
C TYR A 154 39.41 -3.06 4.10
N TYR A 155 38.60 -2.08 3.71
CA TYR A 155 38.91 -1.25 2.56
C TYR A 155 39.91 -0.19 2.99
N MET A 156 41.08 -0.22 2.38
CA MET A 156 42.20 0.67 2.67
C MET A 156 42.25 1.76 1.60
N TRP A 157 42.36 3.01 2.05
CA TRP A 157 42.51 4.18 1.18
C TRP A 157 43.72 4.99 1.62
N LYS A 158 44.76 5.02 0.81
CA LYS A 158 45.98 5.79 1.07
C LYS A 158 46.04 6.97 0.11
N GLN A 159 46.18 8.18 0.62
CA GLN A 159 46.27 9.38 -0.19
C GLN A 159 47.38 10.31 0.29
N LYS A 160 48.11 10.87 -0.67
CA LYS A 160 49.16 11.86 -0.43
C LYS A 160 48.62 13.28 -0.61
N PHE A 161 49.11 14.19 0.22
CA PHE A 161 48.77 15.61 0.17
C PHE A 161 50.03 16.46 0.30
N PRO A 162 50.13 17.63 -0.36
CA PRO A 162 51.23 18.55 -0.15
C PRO A 162 51.18 19.17 1.25
N VAL A 163 52.33 19.29 1.91
CA VAL A 163 52.46 19.95 3.21
C VAL A 163 52.34 21.46 3.03
N ARG A 164 51.35 22.08 3.68
CA ARG A 164 51.24 23.56 3.71
C ARG A 164 52.36 24.15 4.55
N GLN A 165 52.93 25.27 4.11
CA GLN A 165 54.04 25.94 4.79
C GLN A 165 53.72 26.32 6.25
N GLU A 166 52.45 26.67 6.52
CA GLU A 166 51.94 26.99 7.87
C GLU A 166 51.95 25.80 8.85
N ASN A 167 51.96 24.57 8.34
CA ASN A 167 51.90 23.34 9.13
C ASN A 167 53.28 22.68 9.33
N LYS A 168 54.35 23.24 8.75
CA LYS A 168 55.72 22.73 8.94
C LYS A 168 56.20 22.96 10.37
N VAL A 169 56.93 21.98 10.89
CA VAL A 169 57.49 21.98 12.25
C VAL A 169 58.94 21.53 12.19
N GLU A 170 59.77 21.98 13.13
CA GLU A 170 61.23 21.74 13.13
C GLU A 170 61.61 20.26 12.95
N ARG A 171 60.86 19.34 13.59
CA ARG A 171 61.10 17.88 13.51
C ARG A 171 60.80 17.25 12.14
N ARG A 172 60.22 18.00 11.20
CA ARG A 172 59.70 17.54 9.90
C ARG A 172 59.88 18.60 8.79
N MET A 173 60.91 19.45 8.88
CA MET A 173 61.10 20.55 7.91
C MET A 173 61.25 20.07 6.45
N ASP A 174 61.84 18.89 6.27
CA ASP A 174 62.10 18.28 4.96
C ASP A 174 60.91 17.51 4.40
N ALA A 175 59.82 17.39 5.16
CA ALA A 175 58.62 16.69 4.69
C ALA A 175 57.83 17.59 3.73
N GLU A 176 57.74 17.17 2.46
CA GLU A 176 56.96 17.87 1.43
C GLU A 176 55.57 17.26 1.23
N GLU A 177 55.38 15.99 1.61
CA GLU A 177 54.14 15.23 1.44
C GLU A 177 53.63 14.64 2.78
N LEU A 178 52.31 14.69 2.98
CA LEU A 178 51.58 13.99 4.04
C LEU A 178 50.90 12.75 3.45
N SER A 179 51.24 11.56 3.93
CA SER A 179 50.53 10.32 3.59
C SER A 179 49.49 10.02 4.66
N ILE A 180 48.22 9.96 4.27
CA ILE A 180 47.09 9.58 5.14
C ILE A 180 46.51 8.28 4.62
N THR A 181 46.37 7.29 5.50
CA THR A 181 45.70 6.02 5.21
C THR A 181 44.44 5.90 6.05
N LEU A 182 43.30 5.69 5.40
CA LEU A 182 42.01 5.40 6.03
C LEU A 182 41.70 3.91 5.88
N ALA A 183 41.23 3.26 6.94
CA ALA A 183 40.80 1.86 6.89
C ALA A 183 39.33 1.74 7.30
N PHE A 184 38.51 1.15 6.43
CA PHE A 184 37.07 1.01 6.60
C PHE A 184 36.72 -0.48 6.80
N PRO A 185 36.23 -0.89 7.98
CA PRO A 185 35.88 -2.29 8.26
C PRO A 185 34.58 -2.70 7.55
N ILE A 186 34.65 -3.63 6.60
CA ILE A 186 33.49 -4.06 5.80
C ILE A 186 32.56 -4.97 6.62
N GLN A 187 33.13 -5.81 7.49
CA GLN A 187 32.41 -6.67 8.44
C GLN A 187 32.50 -6.10 9.87
N GLU A 188 31.93 -6.84 10.83
CA GLU A 188 32.10 -6.53 12.24
C GLU A 188 33.59 -6.55 12.63
N ARG A 189 34.03 -5.54 13.38
CA ARG A 189 35.43 -5.40 13.77
C ARG A 189 35.82 -6.56 14.69
N LEU A 190 37.05 -7.06 14.54
CA LEU A 190 37.59 -8.07 15.43
C LEU A 190 37.87 -7.44 16.80
N HIS A 191 37.09 -7.83 17.81
CA HIS A 191 37.18 -7.25 19.14
C HIS A 191 38.11 -8.06 20.05
N ARG A 192 39.21 -7.44 20.51
CA ARG A 192 39.99 -7.93 21.67
C ARG A 192 40.16 -6.82 22.68
N GLY A 193 39.45 -6.91 23.80
CA GLY A 193 39.49 -5.91 24.88
C GLY A 193 38.36 -4.87 24.83
N THR A 194 38.47 -3.82 25.64
CA THR A 194 37.38 -2.87 25.95
C THR A 194 37.34 -1.62 25.08
N SER A 195 38.40 -1.29 24.34
CA SER A 195 38.47 -0.08 23.52
C SER A 195 39.17 -0.33 22.19
N SER A 196 38.55 0.10 21.09
CA SER A 196 39.13 0.03 19.75
C SER A 196 39.81 1.37 19.40
N PRO A 197 41.14 1.40 19.18
CA PRO A 197 41.86 2.59 18.73
C PRO A 197 41.24 3.16 17.45
N GLY A 198 41.16 4.49 17.35
CA GLY A 198 40.75 5.15 16.11
C GLY A 198 41.91 5.77 15.32
N LEU A 199 43.01 6.11 16.00
CA LEU A 199 44.18 6.78 15.42
C LEU A 199 45.43 5.93 15.52
N TYR A 200 46.21 5.93 14.44
CA TYR A 200 47.44 5.16 14.29
C TYR A 200 48.58 6.06 13.83
N ALA A 201 49.74 5.87 14.46
CA ALA A 201 51.03 6.37 13.99
C ALA A 201 51.95 5.16 13.78
N PHE A 202 51.64 4.40 12.72
CA PHE A 202 52.09 3.02 12.45
C PHE A 202 51.63 1.98 13.49
N LEU A 203 51.65 2.33 14.78
CA LEU A 203 51.09 1.57 15.88
C LEU A 203 49.83 2.27 16.43
N PRO A 204 48.90 1.51 17.04
CA PRO A 204 47.70 2.08 17.64
C PRO A 204 48.03 3.05 18.77
N THR A 205 47.18 4.07 18.92
CA THR A 205 47.11 4.94 20.10
C THR A 205 45.96 4.49 21.01
N GLU A 206 45.86 5.03 22.21
CA GLU A 206 44.72 4.76 23.12
C GLU A 206 43.56 5.76 22.91
N MET A 207 43.63 6.60 21.86
CA MET A 207 42.58 7.57 21.56
C MET A 207 41.36 6.92 20.89
N VAL A 208 40.22 7.04 21.58
CA VAL A 208 38.91 6.66 21.05
C VAL A 208 38.31 7.84 20.28
N THR A 209 38.17 7.69 18.96
CA THR A 209 37.69 8.77 18.09
C THR A 209 36.17 8.82 17.93
N ASN A 210 35.49 7.68 18.13
CA ASN A 210 34.10 7.43 17.72
C ASN A 210 33.86 7.47 16.20
N PHE A 211 34.92 7.49 15.39
CA PHE A 211 34.80 7.32 13.95
C PHE A 211 34.63 5.83 13.61
N PRO A 212 33.78 5.50 12.62
CA PRO A 212 33.58 4.13 12.17
C PRO A 212 34.71 3.61 11.25
N PHE A 213 35.77 4.39 11.09
CA PHE A 213 36.96 4.07 10.29
C PHE A 213 38.23 4.47 11.06
N LEU A 214 39.35 3.86 10.69
CA LEU A 214 40.66 4.12 11.29
C LEU A 214 41.43 5.13 10.47
N ILE A 215 42.26 5.94 11.15
CA ILE A 215 43.14 6.91 10.49
C ILE A 215 44.58 6.61 10.88
N GLN A 216 45.42 6.36 9.88
CA GLN A 216 46.86 6.30 10.02
C GLN A 216 47.52 7.49 9.32
N ALA A 217 48.45 8.15 10.02
CA ALA A 217 49.34 9.16 9.46
C ALA A 217 50.61 9.27 10.31
N ASP A 218 51.57 10.10 9.89
CA ASP A 218 52.77 10.44 10.70
C ASP A 218 52.43 11.46 11.80
N PHE A 219 51.53 11.09 12.72
CA PHE A 219 51.13 11.97 13.82
C PHE A 219 52.26 12.16 14.85
N LEU A 220 52.40 13.39 15.35
CA LEU A 220 53.23 13.67 16.53
C LEU A 220 52.48 13.25 17.80
N LEU A 221 53.11 12.38 18.59
CA LEU A 221 52.53 11.78 19.80
C LEU A 221 53.02 12.49 21.07
N ALA A 222 52.20 12.46 22.12
CA ALA A 222 52.62 12.78 23.47
C ALA A 222 53.67 11.77 23.99
N SER A 223 54.39 12.10 25.06
CA SER A 223 55.44 11.23 25.62
C SER A 223 54.93 9.84 26.04
N SER A 224 53.67 9.73 26.50
CA SER A 224 53.05 8.43 26.82
C SER A 224 52.72 7.59 25.57
N ARG A 225 52.69 8.22 24.38
CA ARG A 225 52.22 7.67 23.10
C ARG A 225 50.76 7.23 23.06
N GLU A 226 50.00 7.47 24.13
CA GLU A 226 48.58 7.17 24.22
C GLU A 226 47.73 8.14 23.40
N THR A 227 48.20 9.39 23.24
CA THR A 227 47.47 10.47 22.56
C THR A 227 48.35 11.23 21.56
N ILE A 228 47.70 11.86 20.57
CA ILE A 228 48.35 12.79 19.64
C ILE A 228 48.40 14.21 20.24
N LEU A 229 49.40 14.99 19.83
CA LEU A 229 49.50 16.41 20.20
C LEU A 229 48.49 17.24 19.39
N LEU A 230 47.32 17.52 19.96
CA LEU A 230 46.21 18.21 19.27
C LEU A 230 46.47 19.71 19.02
N ASP A 231 47.40 20.29 19.79
CA ASP A 231 47.88 21.68 19.66
C ASP A 231 48.94 21.86 18.56
N SER A 232 49.49 20.75 18.05
CA SER A 232 50.52 20.78 17.03
C SER A 232 49.97 21.16 15.65
N LYS A 233 50.58 22.19 15.02
CA LYS A 233 50.25 22.61 13.65
C LYS A 233 50.37 21.48 12.63
N TRP A 234 51.33 20.57 12.83
CA TRP A 234 51.52 19.39 11.96
C TRP A 234 50.30 18.46 12.01
N ASN A 235 49.86 18.09 13.22
CA ASN A 235 48.70 17.20 13.40
C ASN A 235 47.41 17.87 12.94
N LEU A 236 47.24 19.17 13.20
CA LEU A 236 46.11 19.94 12.67
C LEU A 236 46.12 19.96 11.13
N GLY A 237 47.29 20.06 10.50
CA GLY A 237 47.45 19.93 9.06
C GLY A 237 47.00 18.57 8.52
N ILE A 238 47.41 17.47 9.18
CA ILE A 238 46.95 16.12 8.84
C ILE A 238 45.42 16.01 8.97
N LEU A 239 44.88 16.43 10.12
CA LEU A 239 43.44 16.36 10.38
C LEU A 239 42.62 17.19 9.39
N ALA A 240 43.14 18.32 8.92
CA ALA A 240 42.49 19.14 7.88
C ALA A 240 42.42 18.45 6.50
N CYS A 241 43.31 17.50 6.21
CA CYS A 241 43.29 16.70 4.98
C CYS A 241 42.37 15.48 5.06
N VAL A 242 42.09 14.96 6.26
CA VAL A 242 41.24 13.77 6.48
C VAL A 242 39.86 13.89 5.82
N PRO A 243 39.12 15.02 5.90
CA PRO A 243 37.82 15.15 5.24
C PRO A 243 37.90 14.91 3.73
N THR A 244 38.91 15.47 3.05
CA THR A 244 39.07 15.27 1.61
C THR A 244 39.43 13.82 1.27
N ALA A 245 40.33 13.21 2.04
CA ALA A 245 40.67 11.80 1.87
C ALA A 245 39.44 10.89 2.06
N PHE A 246 38.62 11.18 3.07
CA PHE A 246 37.39 10.44 3.36
C PHE A 246 36.40 10.53 2.19
N ILE A 247 36.15 11.74 1.66
CA ILE A 247 35.20 11.91 0.55
C ILE A 247 35.65 11.14 -0.68
N ASN A 248 36.93 11.23 -1.06
CA ASN A 248 37.44 10.51 -2.22
C ASN A 248 37.32 8.99 -2.04
N ALA A 249 37.66 8.48 -0.85
CA ALA A 249 37.51 7.07 -0.50
C ALA A 249 36.06 6.61 -0.56
N PHE A 250 35.16 7.39 0.06
CA PHE A 250 33.75 7.09 0.15
C PHE A 250 33.06 7.13 -1.22
N VAL A 251 33.36 8.14 -2.03
CA VAL A 251 32.84 8.25 -3.40
C VAL A 251 33.33 7.08 -4.25
N SER A 252 34.60 6.69 -4.13
CA SER A 252 35.13 5.50 -4.81
C SER A 252 34.39 4.22 -4.39
N LEU A 253 34.17 4.03 -3.08
CA LEU A 253 33.40 2.90 -2.55
C LEU A 253 31.96 2.84 -3.08
N VAL A 254 31.31 3.98 -3.24
CA VAL A 254 29.90 4.07 -3.64
C VAL A 254 29.71 4.04 -5.16
N LYS A 255 30.62 4.67 -5.94
CA LYS A 255 30.45 4.88 -7.39
C LYS A 255 31.22 3.89 -8.27
N ASP A 256 32.42 3.44 -7.88
CA ASP A 256 33.26 2.58 -8.75
C ASP A 256 32.71 1.14 -8.88
N SER A 257 31.64 0.82 -8.17
CA SER A 257 31.00 -0.49 -8.16
C SER A 257 29.92 -0.59 -9.25
N GLU A 258 30.33 -0.56 -10.53
CA GLU A 258 29.38 -0.57 -11.67
C GLU A 258 28.41 -1.75 -11.63
N ASN A 259 28.89 -2.95 -11.28
CA ASN A 259 28.09 -4.20 -11.27
C ASN A 259 27.48 -4.59 -9.91
N VAL A 260 27.70 -3.81 -8.85
CA VAL A 260 27.25 -4.17 -7.49
C VAL A 260 25.81 -3.68 -7.26
N PRO A 261 24.86 -4.51 -6.83
CA PRO A 261 23.49 -4.06 -6.55
C PRO A 261 23.43 -2.89 -5.55
N VAL A 262 22.41 -2.03 -5.67
CA VAL A 262 22.24 -0.87 -4.77
C VAL A 262 22.09 -1.29 -3.31
N PHE A 263 21.44 -2.43 -3.02
CA PHE A 263 21.28 -2.91 -1.64
C PHE A 263 22.62 -3.22 -0.93
N SER A 264 23.64 -3.66 -1.68
CA SER A 264 24.97 -3.93 -1.13
C SER A 264 25.76 -2.66 -0.79
N LEU A 265 25.28 -1.49 -1.23
CA LEU A 265 25.88 -0.19 -0.89
C LEU A 265 25.34 0.38 0.43
N ALA A 266 24.17 -0.09 0.91
CA ALA A 266 23.56 0.42 2.14
C ALA A 266 24.48 0.29 3.39
N PRO A 267 25.22 -0.82 3.58
CA PRO A 267 26.19 -0.93 4.67
C PRO A 267 27.29 0.14 4.63
N MET A 268 27.66 0.65 3.45
CA MET A 268 28.73 1.65 3.32
C MET A 268 28.37 2.96 4.04
N LEU A 269 27.09 3.30 4.18
CA LEU A 269 26.65 4.47 4.95
C LEU A 269 27.08 4.42 6.42
N ARG A 270 27.33 3.23 6.97
CA ARG A 270 27.81 3.05 8.36
C ARG A 270 29.21 3.65 8.58
N PHE A 271 29.94 3.95 7.50
CA PHE A 271 31.23 4.65 7.57
C PHE A 271 31.12 6.15 7.78
N ILE A 272 29.91 6.73 7.74
CA ILE A 272 29.72 8.15 7.99
C ILE A 272 29.86 8.43 9.50
N PRO A 273 30.75 9.36 9.92
CA PRO A 273 31.01 9.60 11.34
C PRO A 273 29.87 10.41 12.00
N VAL A 274 28.77 9.74 12.35
CA VAL A 274 27.60 10.41 12.96
C VAL A 274 27.84 10.77 14.43
N ASN A 275 28.57 9.94 15.17
CA ASN A 275 28.79 10.11 16.61
C ASN A 275 29.84 11.20 16.89
N SER A 276 29.57 12.05 17.88
CA SER A 276 30.53 13.06 18.35
C SER A 276 31.68 12.41 19.11
N SER A 277 32.86 12.99 18.99
CA SER A 277 34.04 12.64 19.77
C SER A 277 34.13 13.48 21.05
N SER A 278 34.88 13.00 22.04
CA SER A 278 35.27 13.80 23.21
C SER A 278 36.25 14.93 22.87
N TYR A 279 36.91 14.84 21.71
CA TYR A 279 37.91 15.82 21.26
C TYR A 279 37.30 16.83 20.27
N ARG A 280 37.55 18.12 20.51
CA ARG A 280 36.99 19.24 19.72
C ARG A 280 37.49 19.25 18.28
N GLU A 281 38.76 18.92 18.08
CA GLU A 281 39.44 18.91 16.79
C GLU A 281 38.84 17.81 15.90
N LEU A 282 38.56 16.63 16.47
CA LEU A 282 37.90 15.54 15.75
C LEU A 282 36.44 15.87 15.41
N ASN A 283 35.72 16.58 16.28
CA ASN A 283 34.38 17.10 15.94
C ASN A 283 34.44 18.10 14.77
N SER A 284 35.52 18.89 14.67
CA SER A 284 35.73 19.80 13.53
C SER A 284 35.96 19.02 12.22
N VAL A 285 36.71 17.91 12.27
CA VAL A 285 36.87 16.98 11.14
C VAL A 285 35.52 16.37 10.74
N ARG A 286 34.73 15.91 11.71
CA ARG A 286 33.38 15.35 11.48
C ARG A 286 32.45 16.34 10.79
N GLU A 287 32.38 17.58 11.26
CA GLU A 287 31.55 18.62 10.63
C GLU A 287 32.07 18.98 9.22
N SER A 288 33.39 19.00 9.01
CA SER A 288 33.96 19.19 7.68
C SER A 288 33.64 18.04 6.72
N ILE A 289 33.61 16.79 7.21
CA ILE A 289 33.16 15.63 6.43
C ILE A 289 31.68 15.80 6.06
N LYS A 290 30.82 16.15 7.02
CA LYS A 290 29.40 16.41 6.77
C LYS A 290 29.19 17.48 5.69
N ALA A 291 29.84 18.64 5.83
CA ALA A 291 29.69 19.75 4.92
C ALA A 291 30.07 19.38 3.48
N LYS A 292 31.08 18.53 3.30
CA LYS A 292 31.46 18.00 1.97
C LYS A 292 30.48 16.94 1.47
N LEU A 293 30.08 15.97 2.31
CA LEU A 293 29.15 14.89 1.91
C LEU A 293 27.79 15.41 1.42
N VAL A 294 27.27 16.49 2.02
CA VAL A 294 25.96 17.06 1.64
C VAL A 294 25.98 17.68 0.23
N GLU A 295 27.17 18.01 -0.29
CA GLU A 295 27.34 18.58 -1.62
C GLU A 295 27.68 17.55 -2.70
N GLU A 296 27.93 16.29 -2.32
CA GLU A 296 28.32 15.21 -3.23
C GLU A 296 27.14 14.32 -3.62
N ASP A 297 27.15 13.83 -4.85
CA ASP A 297 26.13 12.91 -5.37
C ASP A 297 26.40 11.49 -4.88
N ILE A 298 26.00 11.17 -3.65
CA ILE A 298 26.28 9.88 -2.98
C ILE A 298 25.03 9.09 -2.59
N ILE A 299 23.84 9.73 -2.59
CA ILE A 299 22.61 9.07 -2.16
C ILE A 299 21.90 8.46 -3.37
N PRO A 300 21.67 7.13 -3.40
CA PRO A 300 20.99 6.49 -4.51
C PRO A 300 19.49 6.78 -4.49
N SER A 301 18.94 7.13 -5.64
CA SER A 301 17.50 7.27 -5.84
C SER A 301 16.85 5.99 -6.37
N GLU A 302 15.57 5.80 -6.06
CA GLU A 302 14.75 4.74 -6.62
C GLU A 302 14.33 5.12 -8.05
N SER A 303 15.00 4.56 -9.06
CA SER A 303 14.76 4.86 -10.48
C SER A 303 14.08 3.73 -11.27
N TYR A 304 13.87 2.55 -10.66
CA TYR A 304 13.36 1.32 -11.31
C TYR A 304 14.02 0.96 -12.66
N SER A 305 15.17 1.56 -12.98
CA SER A 305 16.01 1.31 -14.14
C SER A 305 17.24 0.51 -13.74
N GLN A 306 17.93 -0.08 -14.73
CA GLN A 306 19.23 -0.72 -14.48
C GLN A 306 20.32 0.31 -14.12
N GLN A 307 20.20 1.53 -14.64
CA GLN A 307 21.10 2.63 -14.31
C GLN A 307 20.85 3.12 -12.88
N LYS A 308 21.93 3.25 -12.12
CA LYS A 308 21.95 3.83 -10.77
C LYS A 308 22.07 5.34 -10.89
N PHE A 309 21.20 6.07 -10.22
CA PHE A 309 21.27 7.52 -10.13
C PHE A 309 21.58 7.94 -8.71
N PHE A 310 22.65 8.70 -8.56
CA PHE A 310 23.09 9.26 -7.29
C PHE A 310 22.81 10.76 -7.29
N HIS A 311 22.37 11.27 -6.14
CA HIS A 311 22.01 12.66 -5.95
C HIS A 311 22.55 13.17 -4.61
N LYS A 312 22.54 14.49 -4.46
CA LYS A 312 22.88 15.14 -3.20
C LYS A 312 21.84 14.80 -2.12
N PRO A 313 22.24 14.62 -0.85
CA PRO A 313 21.31 14.36 0.26
C PRO A 313 20.10 15.32 0.32
N ARG A 314 20.31 16.62 0.05
CA ARG A 314 19.26 17.65 0.08
C ARG A 314 18.19 17.52 -1.00
N GLU A 315 18.52 16.85 -2.11
CA GLU A 315 17.61 16.66 -3.25
C GLU A 315 16.78 15.39 -3.11
N VAL A 316 17.15 14.52 -2.17
CA VAL A 316 16.51 13.24 -1.92
C VAL A 316 15.52 13.36 -0.76
N GLY A 317 14.37 12.68 -0.89
CA GLY A 317 13.33 12.61 0.11
C GLY A 317 12.98 11.18 0.49
N ARG A 318 12.64 10.99 1.76
CA ARG A 318 12.16 9.71 2.31
C ARG A 318 10.65 9.57 2.15
N LEU A 319 10.16 8.34 2.05
CA LEU A 319 8.72 8.06 1.98
C LEU A 319 8.20 7.49 3.29
N MET A 320 6.90 7.71 3.54
CA MET A 320 6.20 7.03 4.61
C MET A 320 6.21 5.50 4.35
N PRO A 321 6.57 4.67 5.34
CA PRO A 321 6.69 3.22 5.15
C PRO A 321 5.43 2.55 4.58
N ALA A 322 4.24 3.04 4.95
CA ALA A 322 2.98 2.54 4.41
C ALA A 322 2.85 2.75 2.89
N PHE A 323 3.40 3.84 2.36
CA PHE A 323 3.35 4.15 0.92
C PHE A 323 4.32 3.29 0.11
N TRP A 324 5.46 2.86 0.69
CA TRP A 324 6.36 1.89 0.05
C TRP A 324 5.65 0.57 -0.28
N ASN A 325 4.77 0.10 0.61
CA ASN A 325 3.98 -1.12 0.37
C ASN A 325 3.04 -0.96 -0.83
N ILE A 326 2.41 0.21 -0.98
CA ILE A 326 1.54 0.55 -2.11
C ILE A 326 2.34 0.54 -3.41
N LEU A 327 3.48 1.24 -3.45
CA LEU A 327 4.35 1.28 -4.64
C LEU A 327 4.85 -0.12 -5.01
N GLY A 328 5.24 -0.93 -4.03
CA GLY A 328 5.66 -2.31 -4.22
C GLY A 328 4.55 -3.18 -4.84
N SER A 329 3.31 -3.04 -4.37
CA SER A 329 2.15 -3.76 -4.92
C SER A 329 1.77 -3.26 -6.31
N ALA A 330 1.74 -1.95 -6.54
CA ALA A 330 1.46 -1.37 -7.84
C ALA A 330 2.48 -1.81 -8.91
N ARG A 331 3.76 -1.86 -8.55
CA ARG A 331 4.83 -2.35 -9.44
C ARG A 331 4.64 -3.82 -9.82
N LYS A 332 4.29 -4.68 -8.86
CA LYS A 332 4.01 -6.11 -9.14
C LYS A 332 2.85 -6.29 -10.12
N GLN A 333 1.95 -5.31 -10.19
CA GLN A 333 0.82 -5.28 -11.13
C GLN A 333 1.15 -4.60 -12.47
N GLY A 334 2.40 -4.19 -12.70
CA GLY A 334 2.86 -3.62 -13.96
C GLY A 334 2.63 -2.11 -14.11
N VAL A 335 2.27 -1.39 -13.05
CA VAL A 335 2.16 0.08 -13.10
C VAL A 335 3.53 0.72 -13.26
N SER A 336 3.65 1.60 -14.26
CA SER A 336 4.87 2.36 -14.53
C SER A 336 5.09 3.44 -13.47
N LEU A 337 6.22 3.38 -12.77
CA LEU A 337 6.62 4.31 -11.71
C LEU A 337 7.80 5.21 -12.09
N HIS A 338 8.07 5.38 -13.40
CA HIS A 338 9.18 6.20 -13.88
C HIS A 338 9.08 7.69 -13.51
N ASN A 339 7.89 8.16 -13.12
CA ASN A 339 7.63 9.56 -12.78
C ASN A 339 7.91 9.92 -11.30
N LEU A 340 8.38 8.99 -10.45
CA LEU A 340 8.59 9.27 -9.02
C LEU A 340 9.53 10.45 -8.78
N SER A 341 10.54 10.63 -9.63
CA SER A 341 11.51 11.74 -9.55
C SER A 341 11.01 13.06 -10.13
N SER A 342 9.88 13.08 -10.84
CA SER A 342 9.38 14.26 -11.56
C SER A 342 8.72 15.33 -10.68
N HIS A 343 8.63 15.09 -9.37
CA HIS A 343 7.84 15.90 -8.45
C HIS A 343 8.67 16.81 -7.52
N GLY A 344 9.93 17.08 -7.89
CA GLY A 344 10.80 18.09 -7.28
C GLY A 344 11.78 17.58 -6.21
N LYS A 345 11.56 16.38 -5.66
CA LYS A 345 12.56 15.63 -4.88
C LYS A 345 12.69 14.23 -5.46
N TYR A 346 13.92 13.71 -5.49
CA TYR A 346 14.20 12.33 -5.82
C TYR A 346 13.83 11.44 -4.63
N ILE A 347 13.34 10.23 -4.87
CA ILE A 347 12.98 9.31 -3.80
C ILE A 347 14.18 8.45 -3.43
N LEU A 348 14.48 8.36 -2.14
CA LEU A 348 15.53 7.49 -1.60
C LEU A 348 15.29 6.04 -2.03
N SER A 349 16.33 5.30 -2.41
CA SER A 349 16.18 3.87 -2.67
C SER A 349 15.59 3.14 -1.44
N SER A 350 14.61 2.28 -1.68
CA SER A 350 13.96 1.44 -0.67
C SER A 350 14.92 0.62 0.19
N SER A 351 16.11 0.29 -0.32
CA SER A 351 17.14 -0.44 0.44
C SER A 351 17.79 0.40 1.55
N PHE A 352 17.74 1.73 1.40
CA PHE A 352 18.33 2.72 2.30
C PHE A 352 17.31 3.34 3.27
N ASP A 353 16.02 3.31 2.92
CA ASP A 353 14.93 3.85 3.76
C ASP A 353 14.51 2.87 4.88
N LYS A 354 15.48 2.50 5.71
CA LYS A 354 15.30 1.60 6.86
C LYS A 354 15.61 2.32 8.16
N GLN A 355 14.93 1.90 9.24
CA GLN A 355 15.10 2.48 10.57
C GLN A 355 16.55 2.44 11.07
N GLU A 356 17.32 1.42 10.68
CA GLU A 356 18.74 1.30 11.03
C GLU A 356 19.60 2.48 10.53
N TYR A 357 19.20 3.15 9.44
CA TYR A 357 19.94 4.25 8.83
C TYR A 357 19.38 5.63 9.18
N ASP A 358 18.31 5.72 9.98
CA ASP A 358 17.62 6.98 10.30
C ASP A 358 18.55 8.06 10.85
N HIS A 359 19.44 7.67 11.77
CA HIS A 359 20.41 8.58 12.39
C HIS A 359 21.45 9.11 11.39
N ILE A 360 21.87 8.29 10.41
CA ILE A 360 22.80 8.70 9.35
C ILE A 360 22.09 9.62 8.35
N LEU A 361 20.88 9.26 7.92
CA LEU A 361 20.08 10.06 6.99
C LEU A 361 19.73 11.42 7.60
N SER A 362 19.38 11.46 8.90
CA SER A 362 19.16 12.70 9.65
C SER A 362 20.45 13.53 9.75
N PHE A 363 21.60 12.91 9.99
CA PHE A 363 22.89 13.61 10.02
C PHE A 363 23.22 14.28 8.68
N LEU A 364 22.87 13.64 7.55
CA LEU A 364 23.03 14.17 6.20
C LEU A 364 21.93 15.18 5.78
N GLY A 365 20.87 15.34 6.57
CA GLY A 365 19.75 16.23 6.25
C GLY A 365 18.76 15.66 5.21
N VAL A 366 18.68 14.33 5.06
CA VAL A 366 17.68 13.69 4.19
C VAL A 366 16.34 13.64 4.92
N GLU A 367 15.46 14.57 4.59
CA GLU A 367 14.13 14.70 5.20
C GLU A 367 13.06 13.92 4.44
N PRO A 368 11.90 13.61 5.08
CA PRO A 368 10.72 13.13 4.38
C PRO A 368 10.29 14.08 3.25
N VAL A 369 9.66 13.53 2.21
CA VAL A 369 9.00 14.37 1.20
C VAL A 369 7.83 15.15 1.81
N ASN A 370 7.49 16.29 1.22
CA ASN A 370 6.33 17.07 1.65
C ASN A 370 5.02 16.34 1.33
N ASP A 371 3.96 16.64 2.09
CA ASP A 371 2.66 15.96 1.93
C ASP A 371 2.07 16.18 0.52
N GLY A 372 2.36 17.33 -0.12
CA GLY A 372 1.96 17.64 -1.48
C GLY A 372 2.63 16.78 -2.57
N TRP A 373 3.78 16.17 -2.27
CA TRP A 373 4.48 15.27 -3.19
C TRP A 373 3.66 14.00 -3.43
N TYR A 374 3.03 13.44 -2.38
CA TYR A 374 2.17 12.25 -2.50
C TYR A 374 0.99 12.49 -3.43
N ALA A 375 0.36 13.67 -3.31
CA ALA A 375 -0.73 14.07 -4.20
C ALA A 375 -0.25 14.09 -5.66
N LYS A 376 0.90 14.73 -5.95
CA LYS A 376 1.47 14.76 -7.31
C LYS A 376 1.80 13.35 -7.83
N CYS A 377 2.37 12.48 -6.99
CA CYS A 377 2.69 11.11 -7.34
C CYS A 377 1.43 10.29 -7.68
N ILE A 378 0.39 10.34 -6.85
CA ILE A 378 -0.87 9.61 -7.09
C ILE A 378 -1.52 10.07 -8.40
N GLN A 379 -1.48 11.38 -8.68
CA GLN A 379 -1.99 11.94 -9.94
C GLN A 379 -1.14 11.55 -11.16
N GLY A 380 0.19 11.56 -11.02
CA GLY A 380 1.14 11.36 -12.13
C GLY A 380 1.48 9.90 -12.45
N SER A 381 1.18 8.95 -11.56
CA SER A 381 1.62 7.55 -11.66
C SER A 381 0.51 6.53 -11.96
N ASN A 382 -0.62 6.95 -12.54
CA ASN A 382 -1.77 6.07 -12.87
C ASN A 382 -2.15 5.11 -11.71
N LEU A 383 -1.90 5.51 -10.46
CA LEU A 383 -2.02 4.63 -9.29
C LEU A 383 -3.48 4.32 -8.95
N VAL A 384 -4.43 5.16 -9.38
CA VAL A 384 -5.85 5.00 -9.08
C VAL A 384 -6.53 4.04 -10.05
N SER A 385 -6.23 4.15 -11.36
CA SER A 385 -6.85 3.34 -12.42
C SER A 385 -6.03 2.13 -12.85
N GLY A 386 -4.71 2.15 -12.63
CA GLY A 386 -3.80 1.09 -13.08
C GLY A 386 -3.64 -0.09 -12.11
N VAL A 387 -4.22 -0.02 -10.91
CA VAL A 387 -4.08 -1.05 -9.85
C VAL A 387 -5.38 -1.80 -9.60
N SER A 388 -5.27 -2.98 -8.99
CA SER A 388 -6.40 -3.77 -8.49
C SER A 388 -7.19 -3.03 -7.41
N GLU A 389 -8.46 -3.41 -7.22
CA GLU A 389 -9.30 -2.81 -6.18
C GLU A 389 -8.69 -2.93 -4.77
N ASP A 390 -7.97 -4.01 -4.46
CA ASP A 390 -7.29 -4.18 -3.16
C ASP A 390 -6.23 -3.10 -2.92
N VAL A 391 -5.38 -2.83 -3.91
CA VAL A 391 -4.33 -1.80 -3.80
C VAL A 391 -4.92 -0.39 -3.86
N TYR A 392 -6.00 -0.20 -4.61
CA TYR A 392 -6.75 1.05 -4.60
C TYR A 392 -7.34 1.35 -3.21
N LEU A 393 -7.88 0.32 -2.52
CA LEU A 393 -8.34 0.47 -1.14
C LEU A 393 -7.18 0.80 -0.19
N ASP A 394 -6.01 0.19 -0.37
CA ASP A 394 -4.81 0.54 0.42
C ASP A 394 -4.37 1.99 0.20
N ILE A 395 -4.49 2.53 -1.03
CA ILE A 395 -4.26 3.96 -1.33
C ILE A 395 -5.25 4.84 -0.56
N LEU A 396 -6.54 4.52 -0.61
CA LEU A 396 -7.56 5.29 0.11
C LEU A 396 -7.36 5.22 1.63
N LEU A 397 -7.00 4.05 2.16
CA LEU A 397 -6.68 3.86 3.58
C LEU A 397 -5.47 4.71 3.99
N PHE A 398 -4.41 4.71 3.19
CA PHE A 398 -3.24 5.54 3.44
C PHE A 398 -3.60 7.03 3.52
N LEU A 399 -4.47 7.51 2.62
CA LEU A 399 -4.96 8.89 2.64
C LEU A 399 -5.85 9.17 3.86
N ALA A 400 -6.72 8.23 4.23
CA ALA A 400 -7.62 8.36 5.37
C ALA A 400 -6.86 8.40 6.70
N ASP A 401 -5.90 7.50 6.90
CA ASP A 401 -5.08 7.42 8.13
C ASP A 401 -4.22 8.68 8.34
N ASN A 402 -3.91 9.40 7.26
CA ASN A 402 -3.02 10.57 7.28
C ASN A 402 -3.74 11.86 6.82
N TRP A 403 -5.07 11.89 6.89
CA TRP A 403 -5.86 12.97 6.27
C TRP A 403 -5.53 14.36 6.82
N SER A 404 -5.20 14.47 8.11
CA SER A 404 -4.81 15.75 8.73
C SER A 404 -3.62 16.43 8.04
N LYS A 405 -2.71 15.64 7.46
CA LYS A 405 -1.57 16.14 6.68
C LYS A 405 -1.96 16.48 5.24
N PHE A 406 -2.82 15.66 4.65
CA PHE A 406 -3.23 15.80 3.25
C PHE A 406 -4.31 16.86 3.01
N ASP A 407 -5.05 17.25 4.05
CA ASP A 407 -6.22 18.13 3.91
C ASP A 407 -5.88 19.51 3.31
N CYS A 408 -4.67 19.99 3.58
CA CYS A 408 -4.15 21.26 3.07
C CYS A 408 -3.46 21.15 1.70
N THR A 409 -3.47 19.97 1.07
CA THR A 409 -2.78 19.71 -0.20
C THR A 409 -3.75 19.68 -1.40
N ASN A 410 -3.22 19.54 -2.62
CA ASN A 410 -4.04 19.42 -3.84
C ASN A 410 -4.79 18.09 -3.96
N ILE A 411 -4.70 17.19 -2.97
CA ILE A 411 -5.34 15.87 -2.99
C ILE A 411 -6.86 15.94 -3.23
N ARG A 412 -7.51 17.00 -2.72
CA ARG A 412 -8.96 17.21 -2.86
C ARG A 412 -9.41 17.47 -4.30
N ASN A 413 -8.49 17.89 -5.17
CA ASN A 413 -8.76 18.17 -6.59
C ASN A 413 -8.34 17.01 -7.51
N ILE A 414 -7.69 15.98 -6.98
CA ILE A 414 -7.28 14.82 -7.77
C ILE A 414 -8.47 13.87 -7.93
N SER A 415 -8.61 13.27 -9.12
CA SER A 415 -9.63 12.27 -9.42
C SER A 415 -9.34 10.95 -8.71
N LEU A 416 -9.68 10.88 -7.43
CA LEU A 416 -9.40 9.74 -6.55
C LEU A 416 -10.58 8.78 -6.43
N VAL A 417 -11.81 9.29 -6.47
CA VAL A 417 -13.00 8.52 -6.11
C VAL A 417 -13.59 7.88 -7.37
N LYS A 418 -13.60 6.55 -7.42
CA LYS A 418 -14.30 5.78 -8.43
C LYS A 418 -15.82 5.84 -8.22
N TYR A 419 -16.58 6.16 -9.25
CA TYR A 419 -18.04 6.09 -9.27
C TYR A 419 -18.54 5.47 -10.58
N VAL A 420 -19.76 4.91 -10.57
CA VAL A 420 -20.38 4.32 -11.75
C VAL A 420 -21.41 5.30 -12.31
N GLY A 421 -21.28 5.65 -13.59
CA GLY A 421 -22.23 6.51 -14.27
C GLY A 421 -23.52 5.77 -14.64
N LEU A 422 -24.52 6.53 -15.12
CA LEU A 422 -25.82 5.99 -15.56
C LEU A 422 -25.69 5.04 -16.76
N ASP A 423 -24.62 5.17 -17.54
CA ASP A 423 -24.26 4.31 -18.66
C ASP A 423 -23.58 3.00 -18.23
N GLY A 424 -23.33 2.83 -16.93
CA GLY A 424 -22.61 1.69 -16.39
C GLY A 424 -21.10 1.74 -16.62
N ALA A 425 -20.52 2.86 -17.05
CA ALA A 425 -19.07 3.02 -17.10
C ALA A 425 -18.53 3.46 -15.73
N ALA A 426 -17.29 3.07 -15.43
CA ALA A 426 -16.58 3.55 -14.24
C ALA A 426 -15.86 4.86 -14.56
N TYR A 427 -16.11 5.87 -13.73
CA TYR A 427 -15.52 7.20 -13.83
C TYR A 427 -14.77 7.54 -12.55
N LEU A 428 -13.89 8.53 -12.64
CA LEU A 428 -13.18 9.09 -11.50
C LEU A 428 -13.66 10.52 -11.26
N CYS A 429 -13.84 10.89 -10.00
CA CYS A 429 -14.08 12.27 -9.59
C CYS A 429 -13.20 12.66 -8.40
N SER A 430 -13.03 13.96 -8.25
CA SER A 430 -12.32 14.54 -7.10
C SER A 430 -13.23 14.73 -5.90
N ILE A 431 -12.63 14.85 -4.71
CA ILE A 431 -13.36 15.07 -3.45
C ILE A 431 -14.13 16.41 -3.50
N ASN A 432 -13.53 17.44 -4.11
CA ASN A 432 -14.20 18.73 -4.30
C ASN A 432 -15.38 18.65 -5.28
N GLU A 433 -15.34 17.76 -6.28
CA GLU A 433 -16.49 17.53 -7.15
C GLU A 433 -17.61 16.77 -6.44
N CYS A 434 -17.28 15.87 -5.51
CA CYS A 434 -18.28 15.19 -4.66
C CYS A 434 -18.99 16.17 -3.73
N THR A 435 -18.27 17.14 -3.15
CA THR A 435 -18.84 18.09 -2.17
C THR A 435 -19.62 19.25 -2.80
N LYS A 436 -19.31 19.64 -4.05
CA LYS A 436 -19.96 20.78 -4.72
C LYS A 436 -21.24 20.42 -5.51
N ARG A 437 -21.48 19.14 -5.81
CA ARG A 437 -22.60 18.74 -6.69
C ARG A 437 -23.87 18.49 -5.88
N ASN A 438 -24.85 19.39 -6.02
CA ASN A 438 -26.24 19.26 -5.54
C ASN A 438 -27.08 18.17 -6.27
N GLY A 439 -26.46 17.16 -6.89
CA GLY A 439 -27.16 16.18 -7.73
C GLY A 439 -26.88 14.74 -7.31
N ASP A 440 -27.95 13.96 -7.17
CA ASP A 440 -27.98 12.52 -6.86
C ASP A 440 -27.11 11.70 -7.84
N LYS A 441 -25.83 11.54 -7.52
CA LYS A 441 -24.96 10.54 -8.14
C LYS A 441 -24.59 9.50 -7.10
N THR A 442 -25.02 8.27 -7.32
CA THR A 442 -24.67 7.14 -6.47
C THR A 442 -23.19 6.81 -6.64
N VAL A 443 -22.37 7.14 -5.64
CA VAL A 443 -20.98 6.67 -5.58
C VAL A 443 -21.01 5.21 -5.16
N SER A 444 -21.05 4.30 -6.14
CA SER A 444 -20.91 2.87 -5.88
C SER A 444 -19.43 2.52 -5.73
N LEU A 445 -18.97 2.42 -4.48
CA LEU A 445 -17.65 1.85 -4.13
C LEU A 445 -17.60 0.31 -4.28
N SER A 446 -18.59 -0.30 -4.91
CA SER A 446 -18.61 -1.75 -5.11
C SER A 446 -19.45 -2.13 -6.32
N ARG A 447 -18.78 -2.43 -7.44
CA ARG A 447 -19.38 -3.29 -8.47
C ARG A 447 -19.34 -4.79 -8.12
N TYR A 448 -19.02 -5.11 -6.86
CA TYR A 448 -19.14 -6.46 -6.30
C TYR A 448 -19.90 -6.42 -4.97
N SER A 449 -21.16 -5.98 -5.01
CA SER A 449 -22.16 -6.54 -4.10
C SER A 449 -22.74 -7.79 -4.74
N ARG A 450 -22.02 -8.91 -4.58
CA ARG A 450 -22.56 -10.23 -4.25
C ARG A 450 -21.38 -11.21 -4.11
N ASP A 451 -21.22 -11.66 -2.87
CA ASP A 451 -20.52 -12.87 -2.40
C ASP A 451 -19.00 -12.91 -2.11
N GLU A 452 -18.08 -12.27 -2.83
CA GLU A 452 -16.63 -12.53 -2.58
C GLU A 452 -15.87 -11.49 -1.72
N THR A 453 -16.27 -10.22 -1.71
CA THR A 453 -15.56 -9.18 -0.93
C THR A 453 -16.02 -9.08 0.53
N HIS A 454 -17.26 -9.45 0.85
CA HIS A 454 -17.75 -9.52 2.23
C HIS A 454 -17.00 -10.57 3.07
N LYS A 455 -16.42 -11.60 2.43
CA LYS A 455 -15.58 -12.61 3.08
C LYS A 455 -14.11 -12.21 3.26
N LYS A 456 -13.61 -11.19 2.56
CA LYS A 456 -12.20 -10.72 2.66
C LYS A 456 -12.04 -9.39 3.40
N LEU A 457 -13.01 -8.48 3.32
CA LEU A 457 -13.04 -7.24 4.12
C LEU A 457 -13.43 -7.47 5.59
N SER A 458 -13.84 -8.69 5.96
CA SER A 458 -14.05 -9.11 7.35
C SER A 458 -12.75 -9.35 8.12
N ALA A 459 -11.58 -9.37 7.44
CA ALA A 459 -10.30 -9.64 8.08
C ALA A 459 -9.75 -8.46 8.91
N CYS A 460 -10.33 -7.26 8.83
CA CYS A 460 -9.94 -6.14 9.69
C CYS A 460 -11.06 -5.09 9.83
N SER A 461 -11.96 -5.28 10.80
CA SER A 461 -13.12 -4.41 11.07
C SER A 461 -12.74 -2.93 11.27
N GLN A 462 -11.56 -2.67 11.84
CA GLN A 462 -11.11 -1.34 12.20
C GLN A 462 -10.68 -0.49 10.99
N ARG A 463 -9.93 -1.06 10.03
CA ARG A 463 -9.52 -0.35 8.79
C ARG A 463 -10.73 0.07 7.95
N ARG A 464 -11.72 -0.83 7.85
CA ARG A 464 -12.98 -0.55 7.14
C ARG A 464 -13.76 0.58 7.81
N ALA A 465 -13.79 0.61 9.14
CA ALA A 465 -14.45 1.70 9.89
C ALA A 465 -13.79 3.05 9.63
N THR A 466 -12.45 3.13 9.69
CA THR A 466 -11.71 4.37 9.40
C THR A 466 -11.99 4.89 7.99
N LEU A 467 -11.96 4.01 6.99
CA LEU A 467 -12.24 4.40 5.61
C LEU A 467 -13.68 4.88 5.42
N LEU A 468 -14.66 4.18 6.00
CA LEU A 468 -16.06 4.57 5.92
C LEU A 468 -16.31 5.93 6.59
N GLN A 469 -15.73 6.14 7.77
CA GLN A 469 -15.83 7.42 8.48
C GLN A 469 -15.22 8.55 7.65
N TRP A 470 -14.03 8.34 7.09
CA TRP A 470 -13.37 9.33 6.24
C TRP A 470 -14.18 9.66 4.97
N LEU A 471 -14.74 8.65 4.30
CA LEU A 471 -15.62 8.82 3.14
C LEU A 471 -16.90 9.61 3.47
N GLN A 472 -17.49 9.35 4.64
CA GLN A 472 -18.69 10.08 5.11
C GLN A 472 -18.36 11.54 5.47
N ASP A 473 -17.29 11.76 6.22
CA ASP A 473 -16.96 13.07 6.78
C ASP A 473 -16.42 14.03 5.71
N HIS A 474 -15.52 13.55 4.85
CA HIS A 474 -14.76 14.39 3.92
C HIS A 474 -15.22 14.28 2.46
N VAL A 475 -15.62 13.08 2.01
CA VAL A 475 -16.11 12.87 0.64
C VAL A 475 -17.63 13.05 0.54
N LYS A 476 -18.33 13.10 1.68
CA LYS A 476 -19.80 13.19 1.78
C LYS A 476 -20.52 12.04 1.08
N VAL A 477 -19.91 10.85 1.09
CA VAL A 477 -20.53 9.64 0.55
C VAL A 477 -21.40 9.00 1.63
N GLY A 478 -22.70 8.91 1.39
CA GLY A 478 -23.64 8.21 2.25
C GLY A 478 -23.61 6.70 2.01
N VAL A 479 -23.69 5.90 3.08
CA VAL A 479 -23.98 4.47 2.97
C VAL A 479 -25.46 4.33 2.67
N LEU A 480 -25.77 3.88 1.46
CA LEU A 480 -27.13 3.72 0.99
C LEU A 480 -27.54 2.27 1.20
N ASP A 481 -28.31 2.02 2.27
CA ASP A 481 -28.96 0.72 2.43
C ASP A 481 -30.12 0.56 1.43
N VAL A 482 -30.62 -0.66 1.27
CA VAL A 482 -31.67 -0.99 0.30
C VAL A 482 -32.95 -0.22 0.58
N TYR A 483 -33.24 0.10 1.86
CA TYR A 483 -34.43 0.84 2.27
C TYR A 483 -34.33 2.32 1.91
N VAL A 484 -33.22 2.97 2.28
CA VAL A 484 -32.92 4.36 1.93
C VAL A 484 -32.91 4.51 0.41
N TYR A 485 -32.35 3.54 -0.33
CA TYR A 485 -32.39 3.53 -1.79
C TYR A 485 -33.83 3.51 -2.32
N ALA A 486 -34.66 2.63 -1.76
CA ALA A 486 -36.06 2.52 -2.14
C ALA A 486 -36.84 3.82 -1.86
N VAL A 487 -36.59 4.47 -0.72
CA VAL A 487 -37.21 5.76 -0.36
C VAL A 487 -36.78 6.90 -1.31
N HIS A 488 -35.51 6.93 -1.73
CA HIS A 488 -35.08 7.91 -2.73
C HIS A 488 -35.71 7.60 -4.11
N LEU A 489 -35.86 6.32 -4.45
CA LEU A 489 -36.48 5.93 -5.73
C LEU A 489 -37.95 6.39 -5.80
N THR A 490 -38.72 6.28 -4.71
CA THR A 490 -40.15 6.64 -4.72
C THR A 490 -40.42 8.09 -5.12
N ASN A 491 -39.51 9.02 -4.81
CA ASN A 491 -39.62 10.41 -5.22
C ASN A 491 -39.48 10.60 -6.75
N SER A 492 -38.74 9.71 -7.42
CA SER A 492 -38.40 9.81 -8.84
C SER A 492 -39.34 8.99 -9.76
N ILE A 493 -40.09 8.03 -9.22
CA ILE A 493 -40.95 7.11 -9.99
C ILE A 493 -42.20 7.78 -10.56
N ASN A 494 -42.59 8.95 -10.07
CA ASN A 494 -43.85 9.64 -10.42
C ASN A 494 -43.99 10.03 -11.92
N VAL A 495 -42.98 9.78 -12.75
CA VAL A 495 -42.92 10.21 -14.15
C VAL A 495 -43.17 9.06 -15.15
N ASP A 496 -42.85 7.80 -14.80
CA ASP A 496 -42.92 6.67 -15.75
C ASP A 496 -43.62 5.42 -15.17
N ARG A 497 -44.67 4.95 -15.85
CA ARG A 497 -45.39 3.72 -15.53
C ARG A 497 -44.51 2.47 -15.50
N LYS A 498 -43.49 2.39 -16.37
CA LYS A 498 -42.57 1.25 -16.42
C LYS A 498 -41.70 1.20 -15.16
N LEU A 499 -41.29 2.37 -14.66
CA LEU A 499 -40.52 2.48 -13.41
C LEU A 499 -41.37 2.08 -12.20
N ALA A 500 -42.66 2.43 -12.18
CA ALA A 500 -43.56 2.03 -11.11
C ALA A 500 -43.73 0.50 -11.05
N ILE A 501 -43.86 -0.17 -12.19
CA ILE A 501 -43.94 -1.63 -12.24
C ILE A 501 -42.60 -2.26 -11.85
N ALA A 502 -41.49 -1.75 -12.38
CA ALA A 502 -40.15 -2.20 -12.01
C ALA A 502 -39.90 -2.08 -10.49
N PHE A 503 -40.46 -1.05 -9.86
CA PHE A 503 -40.36 -0.86 -8.41
C PHE A 503 -41.14 -1.90 -7.62
N VAL A 504 -42.33 -2.31 -8.07
CA VAL A 504 -43.07 -3.40 -7.43
C VAL A 504 -42.27 -4.71 -7.53
N HIS A 505 -41.65 -5.00 -8.68
CA HIS A 505 -40.73 -6.14 -8.80
C HIS A 505 -39.52 -6.03 -7.87
N PHE A 506 -38.94 -4.83 -7.74
CA PHE A 506 -37.85 -4.57 -6.82
C PHE A 506 -38.24 -4.85 -5.36
N LEU A 507 -39.41 -4.38 -4.91
CA LEU A 507 -39.89 -4.64 -3.54
C LEU A 507 -40.21 -6.12 -3.31
N TYR A 508 -40.87 -6.77 -4.28
CA TYR A 508 -41.17 -8.20 -4.22
C TYR A 508 -39.89 -9.04 -4.07
N HIS A 509 -38.93 -8.85 -4.96
CA HIS A 509 -37.67 -9.60 -4.91
C HIS A 509 -36.81 -9.23 -3.70
N SER A 510 -36.88 -7.99 -3.22
CA SER A 510 -36.18 -7.58 -2.00
C SER A 510 -36.76 -8.21 -0.74
N LEU A 511 -38.08 -8.44 -0.70
CA LEU A 511 -38.73 -9.17 0.38
C LEU A 511 -38.39 -10.67 0.33
N VAL A 512 -38.51 -11.29 -0.85
CA VAL A 512 -38.26 -12.73 -1.04
C VAL A 512 -36.81 -13.12 -0.75
N LYS A 513 -35.86 -12.18 -0.95
CA LYS A 513 -34.43 -12.39 -0.68
C LYS A 513 -33.96 -11.84 0.68
N ASP A 514 -34.88 -11.48 1.57
CA ASP A 514 -34.58 -10.93 2.91
C ASP A 514 -33.69 -9.67 2.90
N HIS A 515 -33.73 -8.87 1.82
CA HIS A 515 -33.04 -7.59 1.75
C HIS A 515 -33.83 -6.45 2.42
N LEU A 516 -35.16 -6.57 2.49
CA LEU A 516 -36.04 -5.65 3.20
C LEU A 516 -36.96 -6.41 4.15
N SER A 517 -37.19 -5.84 5.34
CA SER A 517 -38.17 -6.37 6.29
C SER A 517 -39.60 -6.15 5.77
N LYS A 518 -40.54 -6.99 6.22
CA LYS A 518 -41.96 -6.84 5.90
C LYS A 518 -42.48 -5.42 6.22
N GLY A 519 -42.12 -4.86 7.37
CA GLY A 519 -42.55 -3.51 7.77
C GLY A 519 -42.01 -2.41 6.85
N ASN A 520 -40.76 -2.54 6.38
CA ASN A 520 -40.19 -1.61 5.41
C ASN A 520 -40.91 -1.66 4.06
N VAL A 521 -41.25 -2.88 3.61
CA VAL A 521 -42.01 -3.10 2.37
C VAL A 521 -43.42 -2.56 2.48
N ASP A 522 -44.13 -2.79 3.59
CA ASP A 522 -45.48 -2.26 3.83
C ASP A 522 -45.49 -0.73 3.76
N TYR A 523 -44.49 -0.07 4.37
CA TYR A 523 -44.33 1.38 4.30
C TYR A 523 -44.09 1.88 2.87
N LEU A 524 -43.13 1.27 2.16
CA LEU A 524 -42.78 1.62 0.78
C LEU A 524 -43.96 1.38 -0.18
N CYS A 525 -44.66 0.27 -0.01
CA CYS A 525 -45.89 -0.02 -0.73
C CYS A 525 -46.96 1.03 -0.46
N GLY A 526 -47.09 1.55 0.76
CA GLY A 526 -48.02 2.62 1.11
C GLY A 526 -47.79 3.93 0.36
N ILE A 527 -46.52 4.32 0.14
CA ILE A 527 -46.16 5.59 -0.50
C ILE A 527 -45.93 5.50 -2.02
N MET A 528 -45.75 4.30 -2.57
CA MET A 528 -45.45 4.14 -4.00
C MET A 528 -46.67 4.42 -4.91
N PRO A 529 -46.48 5.05 -6.08
CA PRO A 529 -47.53 5.18 -7.07
C PRO A 529 -47.86 3.84 -7.72
N LEU A 530 -49.14 3.61 -8.04
CA LEU A 530 -49.59 2.42 -8.79
C LEU A 530 -50.05 2.81 -10.19
N VAL A 531 -49.86 1.89 -11.14
CA VAL A 531 -50.37 2.03 -12.50
C VAL A 531 -51.82 1.56 -12.55
N ASP A 532 -52.74 2.47 -12.87
CA ASP A 532 -54.13 2.12 -13.08
C ASP A 532 -54.35 1.44 -14.45
N LYS A 533 -55.56 0.92 -14.70
CA LYS A 533 -55.90 0.27 -15.98
C LYS A 533 -55.71 1.11 -17.24
N TYR A 534 -55.64 2.44 -17.13
CA TYR A 534 -55.42 3.33 -18.27
C TYR A 534 -53.93 3.68 -18.42
N GLY A 535 -53.06 3.05 -17.64
CA GLY A 535 -51.62 3.32 -17.63
C GLY A 535 -51.24 4.60 -16.89
N LYS A 536 -52.16 5.18 -16.07
CA LYS A 536 -51.91 6.42 -15.32
C LYS A 536 -51.43 6.10 -13.91
N LEU A 537 -50.43 6.85 -13.46
CA LEU A 537 -49.91 6.76 -12.10
C LEU A 537 -50.88 7.41 -11.10
N SER A 538 -51.24 6.65 -10.06
CA SER A 538 -52.10 7.07 -8.97
C SER A 538 -51.33 7.06 -7.65
N THR A 539 -51.14 8.24 -7.07
CA THR A 539 -50.50 8.43 -5.75
C THR A 539 -51.52 8.51 -4.62
N GLN A 540 -52.74 8.97 -4.91
CA GLN A 540 -53.85 9.01 -3.96
C GLN A 540 -54.78 7.81 -4.18
N ARG A 541 -54.89 6.95 -3.16
CA ARG A 541 -55.77 5.77 -3.20
C ARG A 541 -56.38 5.52 -1.82
N LYS A 542 -57.70 5.35 -1.78
CA LYS A 542 -58.42 4.91 -0.58
C LYS A 542 -58.59 3.39 -0.58
N VAL A 543 -58.90 2.83 -1.75
CA VAL A 543 -59.09 1.39 -1.96
C VAL A 543 -58.46 1.01 -3.29
N VAL A 544 -57.81 -0.15 -3.33
CA VAL A 544 -57.20 -0.71 -4.54
C VAL A 544 -57.99 -1.94 -4.97
N LEU A 545 -58.49 -1.91 -6.20
CA LEU A 545 -59.22 -3.02 -6.81
C LEU A 545 -58.26 -3.87 -7.64
N VAL A 546 -58.42 -5.20 -7.56
CA VAL A 546 -57.72 -6.13 -8.45
C VAL A 546 -58.12 -5.89 -9.92
N PRO A 547 -57.25 -6.25 -10.89
CA PRO A 547 -57.53 -6.06 -12.31
C PRO A 547 -58.83 -6.73 -12.76
N ALA A 548 -59.50 -6.11 -13.73
CA ALA A 548 -60.82 -6.53 -14.20
C ALA A 548 -60.90 -7.97 -14.70
N SER A 549 -59.85 -8.44 -15.38
CA SER A 549 -59.79 -9.76 -16.04
C SER A 549 -59.88 -10.94 -15.08
N GLU A 550 -59.44 -10.78 -13.83
CA GLU A 550 -59.48 -11.85 -12.80
C GLU A 550 -60.51 -11.60 -11.71
N SER A 551 -61.43 -10.65 -11.92
CA SER A 551 -62.22 -10.11 -10.83
C SER A 551 -63.73 -10.37 -10.90
N LYS A 552 -64.31 -10.67 -9.74
CA LYS A 552 -65.76 -10.80 -9.53
C LYS A 552 -66.46 -9.45 -9.51
N TRP A 553 -65.79 -8.37 -9.11
CA TRP A 553 -66.42 -7.05 -9.04
C TRP A 553 -66.84 -6.52 -10.41
N VAL A 554 -66.13 -6.90 -11.48
CA VAL A 554 -66.50 -6.56 -12.87
C VAL A 554 -67.81 -7.22 -13.28
N GLY A 555 -68.03 -8.48 -12.89
CA GLY A 555 -69.29 -9.17 -13.17
C GLY A 555 -70.50 -8.45 -12.57
N LEU A 556 -70.32 -7.84 -11.39
CA LEU A 556 -71.38 -7.11 -10.69
C LEU A 556 -71.51 -5.64 -11.13
N ILE A 557 -70.41 -4.94 -11.42
CA ILE A 557 -70.41 -3.47 -11.58
C ILE A 557 -70.13 -3.05 -13.03
N GLY A 558 -69.56 -3.94 -13.84
CA GLY A 558 -69.13 -3.68 -15.22
C GLY A 558 -67.85 -2.87 -15.27
N SER A 559 -67.94 -1.55 -15.10
CA SER A 559 -66.79 -0.65 -15.13
C SER A 559 -66.68 0.11 -13.81
N ASN A 560 -65.44 0.32 -13.31
CA ASN A 560 -65.19 1.00 -12.04
C ASN A 560 -65.80 2.42 -12.03
N PRO A 561 -66.92 2.67 -11.33
CA PRO A 561 -67.60 3.96 -11.29
C PRO A 561 -67.04 4.86 -10.17
N TRP A 562 -66.10 4.37 -9.36
CA TRP A 562 -65.68 4.95 -8.10
C TRP A 562 -64.32 5.65 -8.17
N ARG A 563 -63.85 5.94 -9.39
CA ARG A 563 -62.60 6.66 -9.64
C ARG A 563 -62.54 8.02 -8.92
N GLY A 564 -63.66 8.76 -8.92
CA GLY A 564 -63.79 10.03 -8.21
C GLY A 564 -63.82 9.90 -6.68
N GLU A 565 -64.05 8.69 -6.16
CA GLU A 565 -64.11 8.39 -4.71
C GLU A 565 -62.77 7.82 -4.18
N GLY A 566 -61.73 7.77 -5.03
CA GLY A 566 -60.39 7.28 -4.66
C GLY A 566 -60.20 5.76 -4.80
N TYR A 567 -61.01 5.08 -5.61
CA TYR A 567 -60.89 3.65 -5.91
C TYR A 567 -60.04 3.45 -7.17
N VAL A 568 -58.84 2.91 -6.98
CA VAL A 568 -57.88 2.68 -8.06
C VAL A 568 -57.96 1.23 -8.52
N GLU A 569 -58.27 1.03 -9.80
CA GLU A 569 -58.25 -0.28 -10.44
C GLU A 569 -56.85 -0.56 -11.01
N LEU A 570 -56.20 -1.60 -10.50
CA LEU A 570 -54.88 -2.02 -10.96
C LEU A 570 -54.91 -2.38 -12.45
N GLY A 571 -53.86 -1.98 -13.19
CA GLY A 571 -53.70 -2.38 -14.58
C GLY A 571 -53.38 -3.87 -14.73
N GLU A 572 -53.69 -4.43 -15.90
CA GLU A 572 -53.39 -5.83 -16.25
C GLU A 572 -51.88 -6.09 -16.33
N GLU A 573 -51.06 -5.04 -16.39
CA GLU A 573 -49.59 -5.13 -16.37
C GLU A 573 -49.05 -5.88 -15.14
N TYR A 574 -49.80 -5.91 -14.02
CA TYR A 574 -49.42 -6.66 -12.81
C TYR A 574 -49.74 -8.16 -12.86
N LEU A 575 -50.46 -8.64 -13.88
CA LEU A 575 -50.79 -10.06 -14.06
C LEU A 575 -49.72 -10.79 -14.88
N HIS A 576 -49.06 -10.06 -15.77
CA HIS A 576 -48.13 -10.64 -16.73
C HIS A 576 -46.83 -11.10 -16.05
N PRO A 577 -46.25 -12.23 -16.51
CA PRO A 577 -44.91 -12.62 -16.10
C PRO A 577 -43.89 -11.61 -16.63
N GLY A 578 -42.80 -11.40 -15.89
CA GLY A 578 -41.81 -10.38 -16.22
C GLY A 578 -40.41 -10.73 -15.75
N HIS A 579 -39.42 -10.27 -16.50
CA HIS A 579 -38.02 -10.30 -16.10
C HIS A 579 -37.56 -8.90 -15.70
N PHE A 580 -37.10 -8.75 -14.46
CA PHE A 580 -36.55 -7.50 -13.94
C PHE A 580 -35.20 -7.76 -13.29
N ALA A 581 -34.17 -7.03 -13.74
CA ALA A 581 -32.80 -7.16 -13.26
C ALA A 581 -32.27 -8.62 -13.23
N GLY A 582 -32.62 -9.42 -14.24
CA GLY A 582 -32.22 -10.83 -14.37
C GLY A 582 -33.05 -11.81 -13.52
N LEU A 583 -34.04 -11.34 -12.75
CA LEU A 583 -34.93 -12.18 -11.94
C LEU A 583 -36.29 -12.34 -12.63
N PHE A 584 -36.82 -13.57 -12.61
CA PHE A 584 -38.12 -13.90 -13.18
C PHE A 584 -39.21 -13.82 -12.10
N THR A 585 -40.33 -13.22 -12.45
CA THR A 585 -41.58 -13.28 -11.67
C THR A 585 -42.65 -13.98 -12.51
N SER A 586 -43.28 -15.02 -11.96
CA SER A 586 -44.34 -15.74 -12.69
C SER A 586 -45.65 -14.95 -12.69
N ALA A 587 -46.54 -15.29 -13.63
CA ALA A 587 -47.87 -14.70 -13.70
C ALA A 587 -48.60 -14.81 -12.34
N GLY A 588 -49.30 -13.74 -11.95
CA GLY A 588 -50.07 -13.66 -10.69
C GLY A 588 -49.28 -13.43 -9.39
N GLN A 589 -47.94 -13.63 -9.37
CA GLN A 589 -47.15 -13.45 -8.14
C GLN A 589 -47.12 -12.00 -7.63
N LEU A 590 -47.02 -11.03 -8.55
CA LEU A 590 -47.09 -9.61 -8.18
C LEU A 590 -48.47 -9.24 -7.65
N LEU A 591 -49.53 -9.83 -8.20
CA LEU A 591 -50.89 -9.59 -7.71
C LEU A 591 -51.04 -10.11 -6.29
N GLU A 592 -50.56 -11.30 -5.98
CA GLU A 592 -50.57 -11.84 -4.59
C GLU A 592 -49.75 -10.98 -3.62
N PHE A 593 -48.62 -10.46 -4.09
CA PHE A 593 -47.83 -9.48 -3.33
C PHE A 593 -48.63 -8.20 -3.06
N LEU A 594 -49.31 -7.63 -4.08
CA LEU A 594 -50.13 -6.43 -3.93
C LEU A 594 -51.40 -6.67 -3.08
N LYS A 595 -52.01 -7.85 -3.14
CA LYS A 595 -53.10 -8.24 -2.24
C LYS A 595 -52.64 -8.20 -0.78
N THR A 596 -51.42 -8.65 -0.52
CA THR A 596 -50.85 -8.75 0.83
C THR A 596 -50.37 -7.40 1.38
N HIS A 597 -49.61 -6.63 0.59
CA HIS A 597 -48.89 -5.44 1.07
C HIS A 597 -49.57 -4.11 0.71
N VAL A 598 -50.43 -4.10 -0.32
CA VAL A 598 -51.19 -2.92 -0.78
C VAL A 598 -52.69 -3.04 -0.45
N ALA A 599 -53.13 -4.20 0.07
CA ALA A 599 -54.52 -4.53 0.33
C ALA A 599 -55.41 -4.48 -0.93
N ALA A 600 -54.84 -4.79 -2.11
CA ALA A 600 -55.62 -4.93 -3.34
C ALA A 600 -56.68 -6.02 -3.15
N SER A 601 -57.95 -5.69 -3.32
CA SER A 601 -59.06 -6.57 -2.92
C SER A 601 -60.09 -6.74 -4.03
N ASP A 602 -60.83 -7.84 -3.95
CA ASP A 602 -62.02 -8.12 -4.76
C ASP A 602 -63.26 -8.24 -3.86
N ILE A 603 -64.46 -8.14 -4.43
CA ILE A 603 -65.73 -8.50 -3.77
C ILE A 603 -65.65 -9.99 -3.35
N PRO A 604 -65.98 -10.34 -2.10
CA PRO A 604 -66.71 -9.55 -1.09
C PRO A 604 -65.86 -8.79 -0.06
N TYR A 605 -64.55 -8.66 -0.28
CA TYR A 605 -63.61 -8.12 0.71
C TYR A 605 -63.29 -6.63 0.55
N VAL A 606 -63.72 -6.04 -0.56
CA VAL A 606 -63.63 -4.61 -0.84
C VAL A 606 -64.57 -3.83 0.10
N SER A 607 -64.08 -2.70 0.63
CA SER A 607 -64.96 -1.76 1.34
C SER A 607 -65.79 -0.97 0.32
N PRO A 608 -67.12 -0.84 0.49
CA PRO A 608 -67.95 -0.10 -0.45
C PRO A 608 -67.75 1.43 -0.33
N PRO A 609 -67.81 2.19 -1.44
CA PRO A 609 -67.83 3.65 -1.39
C PRO A 609 -69.22 4.17 -1.02
N ASN A 610 -69.31 5.45 -0.64
CA ASN A 610 -70.58 6.15 -0.49
C ASN A 610 -71.18 6.57 -1.86
N ALA A 611 -71.37 5.61 -2.76
CA ALA A 611 -71.85 5.82 -4.11
C ALA A 611 -72.84 4.71 -4.53
N ALA A 612 -73.69 5.02 -5.50
CA ALA A 612 -74.63 4.05 -6.05
C ALA A 612 -73.91 3.03 -6.96
N ILE A 613 -74.44 1.80 -7.02
CA ILE A 613 -74.02 0.79 -7.99
C ILE A 613 -75.02 0.80 -9.16
N PRO A 614 -74.63 1.15 -10.39
CA PRO A 614 -75.57 1.18 -11.51
C PRO A 614 -76.23 -0.19 -11.80
N ALA A 615 -75.55 -1.29 -11.50
CA ALA A 615 -76.09 -2.62 -11.76
C ALA A 615 -77.32 -2.99 -10.94
N VAL A 616 -77.52 -2.38 -9.75
CA VAL A 616 -78.69 -2.70 -8.91
C VAL A 616 -79.97 -1.97 -9.34
N SER A 617 -79.89 -1.03 -10.29
CA SER A 617 -81.10 -0.42 -10.88
C SER A 617 -81.74 -1.27 -11.98
N ALA A 618 -81.11 -2.40 -12.35
CA ALA A 618 -81.58 -3.31 -13.38
C ALA A 618 -81.66 -4.76 -12.84
N PRO A 619 -82.35 -5.67 -13.55
CA PRO A 619 -82.36 -7.09 -13.22
C PRO A 619 -80.96 -7.70 -13.08
N LEU A 620 -80.65 -8.31 -11.93
CA LEU A 620 -79.40 -9.05 -11.74
C LEU A 620 -79.57 -10.54 -12.08
N THR A 621 -78.49 -11.15 -12.57
CA THR A 621 -78.40 -12.62 -12.70
C THR A 621 -78.37 -13.26 -11.31
N SER A 622 -78.77 -14.53 -11.20
CA SER A 622 -78.75 -15.26 -9.93
C SER A 622 -77.37 -15.24 -9.28
N GLN A 623 -76.31 -15.44 -10.06
CA GLN A 623 -74.92 -15.39 -9.60
C GLN A 623 -74.52 -14.01 -9.04
N ASN A 624 -74.84 -12.91 -9.74
CA ASN A 624 -74.49 -11.56 -9.30
C ASN A 624 -75.30 -11.11 -8.08
N ALA A 625 -76.56 -11.48 -7.99
CA ALA A 625 -77.39 -11.24 -6.81
C ALA A 625 -76.82 -11.96 -5.58
N LEU A 626 -76.38 -13.22 -5.72
CA LEU A 626 -75.72 -13.96 -4.65
C LEU A 626 -74.35 -13.36 -4.26
N LEU A 627 -73.57 -12.87 -5.23
CA LEU A 627 -72.31 -12.17 -4.97
C LEU A 627 -72.54 -10.86 -4.19
N LEU A 628 -73.56 -10.09 -4.54
CA LEU A 628 -73.94 -8.87 -3.82
C LEU A 628 -74.38 -9.19 -2.38
N LEU A 629 -75.17 -10.23 -2.18
CA LEU A 629 -75.61 -10.66 -0.85
C LEU A 629 -74.45 -11.20 0.00
N ASP A 630 -73.54 -11.98 -0.57
CA ASP A 630 -72.32 -12.44 0.10
C ASP A 630 -71.43 -11.24 0.51
N TRP A 631 -71.36 -10.21 -0.35
CA TRP A 631 -70.67 -8.97 -0.01
C TRP A 631 -71.26 -8.27 1.21
N ILE A 632 -72.58 -8.05 1.22
CA ILE A 632 -73.29 -7.45 2.36
C ILE A 632 -73.10 -8.31 3.62
N GLN A 633 -73.20 -9.63 3.50
CA GLN A 633 -73.00 -10.55 4.61
C GLN A 633 -71.59 -10.43 5.22
N LYS A 634 -70.55 -10.34 4.39
CA LYS A 634 -69.17 -10.17 4.85
C LYS A 634 -68.93 -8.80 5.49
N LEU A 635 -69.54 -7.73 4.96
CA LEU A 635 -69.49 -6.40 5.56
C LEU A 635 -70.11 -6.39 6.97
N ASN A 636 -71.26 -7.04 7.13
CA ASN A 636 -71.92 -7.20 8.43
C ASN A 636 -71.08 -8.03 9.41
N TYR A 637 -70.49 -9.14 8.95
CA TYR A 637 -69.61 -9.97 9.78
C TYR A 637 -68.39 -9.19 10.28
N ARG A 638 -67.80 -8.33 9.43
CA ARG A 638 -66.64 -7.50 9.77
C ARG A 638 -66.99 -6.25 10.59
N ARG A 639 -68.27 -6.02 10.91
CA ARG A 639 -68.78 -4.78 11.55
C ARG A 639 -68.37 -3.51 10.78
N SER A 640 -68.24 -3.60 9.47
CA SER A 640 -67.90 -2.46 8.62
C SER A 640 -69.12 -1.53 8.49
N CYS A 641 -68.91 -0.22 8.60
CA CYS A 641 -69.97 0.75 8.34
C CYS A 641 -70.36 0.69 6.85
N ILE A 642 -71.63 0.36 6.58
CA ILE A 642 -72.15 0.37 5.21
C ILE A 642 -72.58 1.80 4.87
N PRO A 643 -71.98 2.45 3.86
CA PRO A 643 -72.32 3.82 3.48
C PRO A 643 -73.78 3.97 3.07
N GLU A 644 -74.38 5.12 3.39
CA GLU A 644 -75.81 5.39 3.19
C GLU A 644 -76.23 5.29 1.72
N ARG A 645 -75.49 5.91 0.79
CA ARG A 645 -75.86 5.90 -0.64
C ARG A 645 -75.75 4.50 -1.25
N PHE A 646 -74.77 3.72 -0.81
CA PHE A 646 -74.59 2.33 -1.22
C PHE A 646 -75.73 1.45 -0.70
N LEU A 647 -76.10 1.61 0.58
CA LEU A 647 -77.21 0.86 1.16
C LEU A 647 -78.56 1.25 0.51
N ASN A 648 -78.78 2.54 0.29
CA ASN A 648 -80.03 3.05 -0.31
C ASN A 648 -80.20 2.56 -1.74
N CYS A 649 -79.15 2.54 -2.58
CA CYS A 649 -79.29 2.03 -3.94
C CYS A 649 -79.61 0.52 -3.97
N ILE A 650 -79.08 -0.26 -3.03
CA ILE A 650 -79.39 -1.69 -2.93
C ILE A 650 -80.82 -1.91 -2.45
N LYS A 651 -81.29 -1.11 -1.47
CA LYS A 651 -82.66 -1.20 -0.94
C LYS A 651 -83.73 -0.83 -1.96
N GLU A 652 -83.50 0.23 -2.74
CA GLU A 652 -84.47 0.81 -3.68
C GLU A 652 -84.29 0.32 -5.12
N GLY A 653 -83.20 -0.39 -5.44
CA GLY A 653 -82.92 -0.89 -6.77
C GLY A 653 -83.76 -2.12 -7.15
N SER A 654 -84.36 -2.13 -8.34
CA SER A 654 -85.24 -3.22 -8.82
C SER A 654 -84.44 -4.41 -9.39
N TRP A 655 -83.57 -5.00 -8.59
CA TRP A 655 -82.70 -6.12 -9.00
C TRP A 655 -83.13 -7.50 -8.50
N LEU A 656 -84.00 -7.56 -7.49
CA LEU A 656 -84.43 -8.81 -6.86
C LEU A 656 -85.57 -9.43 -7.67
N LYS A 657 -85.41 -10.70 -8.04
CA LYS A 657 -86.41 -11.44 -8.82
C LYS A 657 -87.53 -11.92 -7.91
N ILE A 658 -88.75 -11.66 -8.34
CA ILE A 658 -89.97 -11.96 -7.60
C ILE A 658 -90.97 -12.71 -8.50
N THR A 659 -91.92 -13.37 -7.87
CA THR A 659 -93.12 -13.95 -8.49
C THR A 659 -94.35 -13.31 -7.86
N SER A 660 -95.22 -12.72 -8.69
CA SER A 660 -96.52 -12.17 -8.27
C SER A 660 -97.60 -12.71 -9.20
N ASN A 661 -98.63 -13.37 -8.67
CA ASN A 661 -99.74 -13.95 -9.44
C ASN A 661 -99.29 -14.84 -10.63
N GLY A 662 -98.23 -15.64 -10.45
CA GLY A 662 -97.71 -16.54 -11.49
C GLY A 662 -96.87 -15.85 -12.58
N CYS A 663 -96.73 -14.52 -12.54
CA CYS A 663 -95.85 -13.77 -13.43
C CYS A 663 -94.53 -13.42 -12.73
N SER A 664 -93.41 -13.65 -13.41
CA SER A 664 -92.08 -13.28 -12.92
C SER A 664 -91.77 -11.80 -13.21
N GLY A 665 -91.19 -11.09 -12.24
CA GLY A 665 -90.78 -9.70 -12.37
C GLY A 665 -89.59 -9.35 -11.48
N TYR A 666 -89.17 -8.09 -11.49
CA TYR A 666 -88.09 -7.57 -10.65
C TYR A 666 -88.57 -6.39 -9.81
N ARG A 667 -88.28 -6.40 -8.51
CA ARG A 667 -88.67 -5.34 -7.57
C ARG A 667 -87.54 -5.03 -6.57
N PRO A 668 -87.59 -3.87 -5.91
CA PRO A 668 -86.65 -3.54 -4.85
C PRO A 668 -86.77 -4.44 -3.62
N PRO A 669 -85.67 -4.71 -2.90
CA PRO A 669 -85.72 -5.38 -1.60
C PRO A 669 -86.67 -4.70 -0.60
N SER A 670 -86.76 -3.37 -0.59
CA SER A 670 -87.69 -2.62 0.29
C SER A 670 -89.17 -2.89 0.00
N ARG A 671 -89.47 -3.44 -1.18
CA ARG A 671 -90.82 -3.78 -1.64
C ARG A 671 -90.97 -5.25 -2.01
N SER A 672 -90.17 -6.14 -1.42
CA SER A 672 -90.21 -7.58 -1.69
C SER A 672 -90.26 -8.38 -0.40
N PHE A 673 -90.92 -9.54 -0.42
CA PHE A 673 -91.15 -10.35 0.77
C PHE A 673 -90.53 -11.75 0.62
N MET A 674 -89.83 -12.20 1.66
CA MET A 674 -89.34 -13.58 1.77
C MET A 674 -90.33 -14.39 2.63
N LEU A 675 -90.84 -15.50 2.11
CA LEU A 675 -91.71 -16.38 2.88
C LEU A 675 -90.86 -17.18 3.87
N GLY A 676 -90.76 -16.69 5.11
CA GLY A 676 -90.30 -17.52 6.22
C GLY A 676 -91.27 -18.66 6.50
N SER A 677 -90.79 -19.77 7.05
CA SER A 677 -91.58 -20.98 7.34
C SER A 677 -92.84 -20.74 8.19
N SER A 678 -92.91 -19.62 8.93
CA SER A 678 -94.09 -19.20 9.70
C SER A 678 -95.08 -18.31 8.95
N LEU A 679 -94.66 -17.58 7.91
CA LEU A 679 -95.48 -16.62 7.17
C LEU A 679 -96.15 -17.24 5.93
N GLY A 680 -95.56 -18.30 5.38
CA GLY A 680 -96.11 -19.06 4.25
C GLY A 680 -97.49 -19.65 4.47
N ASN A 681 -97.79 -20.07 5.71
CA ASN A 681 -99.08 -20.68 6.03
C ASN A 681 -100.22 -19.65 6.20
N ILE A 682 -99.90 -18.38 6.49
CA ILE A 682 -100.89 -17.33 6.73
C ILE A 682 -101.35 -16.68 5.42
N LEU A 683 -100.46 -16.55 4.43
CA LEU A 683 -100.77 -15.90 3.14
C LEU A 683 -101.45 -16.84 2.12
N GLN A 684 -101.36 -18.16 2.28
CA GLN A 684 -102.04 -19.13 1.40
C GLN A 684 -103.53 -19.35 1.72
N SER A 685 -104.05 -18.79 2.81
CA SER A 685 -105.42 -19.07 3.30
C SER A 685 -106.45 -17.95 3.08
N GLY A 686 -106.08 -16.86 2.39
CA GLY A 686 -106.99 -15.74 2.09
C GLY A 686 -107.32 -15.61 0.59
N SER A 687 -108.60 -15.73 0.22
CA SER A 687 -109.14 -15.54 -1.13
C SER A 687 -109.26 -14.07 -1.56
N VAL A 688 -108.29 -13.23 -1.20
CA VAL A 688 -108.18 -11.83 -1.65
C VAL A 688 -106.81 -11.64 -2.29
N LEU A 689 -106.81 -11.42 -3.61
CA LEU A 689 -105.63 -11.14 -4.44
C LEU A 689 -104.97 -9.83 -3.97
N VAL A 690 -104.01 -9.95 -3.04
CA VAL A 690 -103.02 -8.90 -2.82
C VAL A 690 -101.80 -9.27 -3.67
N ASP A 691 -101.43 -8.40 -4.60
CA ASP A 691 -100.21 -8.52 -5.41
C ASP A 691 -98.98 -8.40 -4.50
N ILE A 692 -98.67 -9.46 -3.73
CA ILE A 692 -97.52 -9.51 -2.84
C ILE A 692 -96.32 -10.01 -3.64
N PRO A 693 -95.30 -9.17 -3.87
CA PRO A 693 -94.08 -9.55 -4.57
C PRO A 693 -93.22 -10.47 -3.70
N ILE A 694 -93.33 -11.79 -3.93
CA ILE A 694 -92.57 -12.81 -3.19
C ILE A 694 -91.27 -13.12 -3.93
N ILE A 695 -90.15 -13.26 -3.22
CA ILE A 695 -88.85 -13.62 -3.82
C ILE A 695 -88.91 -14.98 -4.54
N ASP A 696 -88.46 -15.03 -5.79
CA ASP A 696 -88.41 -16.26 -6.60
C ASP A 696 -87.23 -17.15 -6.18
N GLU A 697 -87.42 -18.01 -5.19
CA GLU A 697 -86.40 -18.94 -4.69
C GLU A 697 -85.89 -19.92 -5.77
N SER A 698 -86.73 -20.26 -6.75
CA SER A 698 -86.35 -21.19 -7.82
C SER A 698 -85.26 -20.62 -8.73
N PHE A 699 -85.21 -19.30 -8.88
CA PHE A 699 -84.21 -18.60 -9.69
C PHE A 699 -82.84 -18.52 -9.01
N TYR A 700 -82.80 -18.42 -7.69
CA TYR A 700 -81.56 -18.34 -6.92
C TYR A 700 -80.99 -19.72 -6.55
N GLY A 701 -81.77 -20.78 -6.78
CA GLY A 701 -81.43 -22.16 -6.43
C GLY A 701 -81.63 -22.44 -4.94
N LYS A 702 -81.92 -23.70 -4.59
CA LYS A 702 -81.84 -24.14 -3.19
C LYS A 702 -80.38 -24.14 -2.77
N LYS A 703 -80.01 -23.32 -1.80
CA LYS A 703 -78.72 -23.43 -1.11
C LYS A 703 -78.75 -24.59 -0.13
#